data_AF-A0A2U1YKB5-F1
#
_entry.id   AF-A0A2U1YKB5-F1
#
_cell.length_a   1.000
_cell.length_b   1.000
_cell.length_c   1.000
_cell.angle_alpha   90.00
_cell.angle_beta   90.00
_cell.angle_gamma   90.00
#
_symmetry.space_group_name_H-M   'P 1'
#
loop_
_entity.id
_entity.type
_entity.pdbx_description
1 polymer ?
#
loop_
_entity_poly.entity_id
_entity_poly.type
_entity_poly.pdbx_seq_one_letter_code
_entity_poly.pdbx_strand_id
1 'polypeptide(L)'
;MIFALTENPFHLLGTSIRATREDVVEAFENALAEGHHGEEELLRAQQALMTPKARIAAEVGWLPGLSPSAARDIAEKLRDGRCAELLSALADLPGLDRANLAADLCARRSGGPKAVRALLSAHSAFTTMSVMSVLQSNRAAAGLGKPDTELLDHAITDLQRKHAKAALQGVIADTDPGTCMTTLVKEFLDSGDASAKLLNLLAREYDAWSEPHLSRISDAIRDTLEKARTSPQDDTHHRHLTALLRDWDRLSQPTQLLEQAKGLDEPRSKKVLADVRGFCLWLANEKQLFELALSITQALHETFAELPSAAIQLNEDTEALAKLAREARLEAAMSPLLAAIETAKERMSTFVADLKMNGFGPGGSGLSEALYSAFTSAVKRVDGTDAEHAPWNIIRELAIELNNKTENHSAALMLINGLLQCTAVRSPQSIKRKLNEDKRTIERNILWDELNRTARSGNTVTALSAIDALLPGASVDERHFLQDTRKALQSRRRSRTRRRLFWAVAVIAGVVIFVNANSPSGRRPSSSGPSLSATHTQAPPVASLTTTRDDGEEAPPVGTGLVLSKRQIRYCVYQSERLDVLRDLPMSNPEIDRFNALIVEQNQRCANFRYRGSDLQSVQAETPQQRLTFRRDAEKILASWRPAPSPPVYRPTEPTSALPSETSARPTLDLRTREGAIAAQTRLRELGYYSGAIDGSWGPSSSRALKSFKENNSLLPNEQWDAETERALLRK
;
A
#
# COMPACT_ATOMS: atom_id res chain seq x y z
N MET A 1 21.98 -4.24 36.18
CA MET A 1 21.16 -3.92 37.35
C MET A 1 20.06 -2.96 36.94
N ILE A 2 18.85 -3.24 37.41
CA ILE A 2 17.66 -2.37 37.25
C ILE A 2 17.77 -1.26 38.31
N PHE A 3 17.22 -0.08 38.04
CA PHE A 3 17.28 1.05 38.97
C PHE A 3 16.45 0.80 40.24
N ALA A 4 17.02 1.05 41.42
CA ALA A 4 16.33 1.00 42.70
C ALA A 4 16.91 2.05 43.67
N LEU A 5 16.03 2.85 44.28
CA LEU A 5 16.36 3.81 45.33
C LEU A 5 16.76 3.09 46.62
N THR A 6 16.12 1.95 46.93
CA THR A 6 16.46 1.17 48.13
C THR A 6 17.84 0.50 48.06
N GLU A 7 18.52 0.52 46.90
CA GLU A 7 19.91 0.06 46.76
C GLU A 7 20.91 1.24 46.73
N ASN A 8 20.44 2.48 46.90
CA ASN A 8 21.31 3.65 46.88
C ASN A 8 22.19 3.69 48.15
N PRO A 9 23.50 3.99 48.06
CA PRO A 9 24.39 4.05 49.22
C PRO A 9 23.90 4.95 50.37
N PHE A 10 23.21 6.06 50.07
CA PHE A 10 22.65 6.93 51.12
C PHE A 10 21.55 6.23 51.92
N HIS A 11 20.73 5.39 51.26
CA HIS A 11 19.71 4.59 51.94
C HIS A 11 20.34 3.46 52.76
N LEU A 12 21.26 2.70 52.15
CA LEU A 12 21.88 1.52 52.77
C LEU A 12 22.65 1.86 54.05
N LEU A 13 23.31 3.01 54.09
CA LEU A 13 24.02 3.49 55.28
C LEU A 13 23.13 4.32 56.22
N GLY A 14 21.86 4.58 55.86
CA GLY A 14 20.98 5.46 56.65
C GLY A 14 21.42 6.93 56.72
N THR A 15 22.37 7.35 55.88
CA THR A 15 22.97 8.69 55.88
C THR A 15 22.33 9.64 54.86
N SER A 16 22.76 10.90 54.83
CA SER A 16 22.18 11.92 53.93
C SER A 16 23.16 12.35 52.84
N ILE A 17 22.63 12.97 51.78
CA ILE A 17 23.45 13.56 50.71
C ILE A 17 24.40 14.67 51.21
N ARG A 18 24.12 15.22 52.40
CA ARG A 18 24.92 16.26 53.07
C ARG A 18 25.96 15.70 54.05
N ALA A 19 26.15 14.38 54.07
CA ALA A 19 27.09 13.70 54.96
C ALA A 19 28.55 14.05 54.63
N THR A 20 29.34 14.38 55.65
CA THR A 20 30.80 14.49 55.59
C THR A 20 31.45 13.12 55.39
N ARG A 21 32.79 13.07 55.30
CA ARG A 21 33.50 11.77 55.21
C ARG A 21 33.42 11.03 56.53
N GLU A 22 33.50 11.75 57.63
CA GLU A 22 33.36 11.24 58.99
C GLU A 22 31.96 10.67 59.22
N ASP A 23 30.91 11.39 58.82
CA ASP A 23 29.52 10.92 58.93
C ASP A 23 29.29 9.60 58.16
N VAL A 24 29.96 9.40 57.02
CA VAL A 24 29.85 8.17 56.22
C VAL A 24 30.53 6.98 56.93
N VAL A 25 31.64 7.22 57.63
CA VAL A 25 32.32 6.17 58.42
C VAL A 25 31.45 5.78 59.62
N GLU A 26 30.93 6.76 60.36
CA GLU A 26 30.03 6.52 61.49
C GLU A 26 28.75 5.81 61.05
N ALA A 27 28.14 6.25 59.94
CA ALA A 27 26.95 5.62 59.38
C ALA A 27 27.17 4.15 58.98
N PHE A 28 28.37 3.82 58.48
CA PHE A 28 28.74 2.45 58.17
C PHE A 28 28.85 1.57 59.42
N GLU A 29 29.51 2.06 60.49
CA GLU A 29 29.60 1.34 61.76
C GLU A 29 28.23 1.11 62.39
N ASN A 30 27.36 2.13 62.35
CA ASN A 30 25.99 2.03 62.84
C ASN A 30 25.16 1.02 62.03
N ALA A 31 25.23 1.07 60.69
CA ALA A 31 24.51 0.15 59.83
C ALA A 31 24.98 -1.31 59.99
N LEU A 32 26.28 -1.53 60.23
CA LEU A 32 26.82 -2.85 60.57
C LEU A 32 26.27 -3.36 61.90
N ALA A 33 26.16 -2.49 62.92
CA ALA A 33 25.64 -2.85 64.23
C ALA A 33 24.14 -3.18 64.21
N GLU A 34 23.35 -2.48 63.39
CA GLU A 34 21.92 -2.74 63.20
C GLU A 34 21.65 -4.09 62.51
N GLY A 35 22.53 -4.53 61.61
CA GLY A 35 22.43 -5.83 60.95
C GLY A 35 21.28 -5.96 59.93
N HIS A 36 20.70 -4.85 59.48
CA HIS A 36 19.62 -4.84 58.47
C HIS A 36 20.10 -5.20 57.05
N HIS A 37 21.39 -4.96 56.76
CA HIS A 37 22.02 -5.17 55.45
C HIS A 37 23.28 -6.04 55.57
N GLY A 38 23.70 -6.67 54.47
CA GLY A 38 24.92 -7.50 54.46
C GLY A 38 26.20 -6.66 54.54
N GLU A 39 27.22 -7.15 55.24
CA GLU A 39 28.51 -6.44 55.41
C GLU A 39 29.16 -6.06 54.07
N GLU A 40 29.14 -6.96 53.08
CA GLU A 40 29.73 -6.69 51.76
C GLU A 40 28.99 -5.57 51.01
N GLU A 41 27.67 -5.49 51.16
CA GLU A 41 26.83 -4.44 50.57
C GLU A 41 27.12 -3.08 51.21
N LEU A 42 27.22 -3.05 52.54
CA LEU A 42 27.58 -1.85 53.31
C LEU A 42 28.99 -1.36 52.98
N LEU A 43 29.96 -2.27 52.83
CA LEU A 43 31.34 -1.93 52.42
C LEU A 43 31.36 -1.27 51.03
N ARG A 44 30.61 -1.83 50.07
CA ARG A 44 30.47 -1.24 48.73
C ARG A 44 29.81 0.14 48.79
N ALA A 45 28.77 0.31 49.61
CA ALA A 45 28.10 1.59 49.81
C ALA A 45 29.05 2.65 50.40
N GLN A 46 29.82 2.29 51.43
CA GLN A 46 30.82 3.19 52.03
C GLN A 46 31.88 3.59 50.99
N GLN A 47 32.46 2.63 50.26
CA GLN A 47 33.45 2.92 49.21
C GLN A 47 32.88 3.83 48.11
N ALA A 48 31.62 3.63 47.73
CA ALA A 48 30.96 4.48 46.74
C ALA A 48 30.86 5.94 47.22
N LEU A 49 30.50 6.17 48.49
CA LEU A 49 30.38 7.53 49.05
C LEU A 49 31.74 8.20 49.36
N MET A 50 32.81 7.41 49.49
CA MET A 50 34.17 7.92 49.75
C MET A 50 34.96 8.28 48.48
N THR A 51 34.54 7.78 47.31
CA THR A 51 35.23 8.02 46.03
C THR A 51 34.48 9.07 45.17
N PRO A 52 35.14 10.11 44.63
CA PRO A 52 34.46 11.23 43.97
C PRO A 52 33.50 10.82 42.84
N LYS A 53 33.95 9.93 41.94
CA LYS A 53 33.15 9.47 40.79
C LYS A 53 31.91 8.67 41.22
N ALA A 54 32.07 7.70 42.11
CA ALA A 54 30.97 6.86 42.55
C ALA A 54 29.99 7.64 43.45
N ARG A 55 30.49 8.61 44.22
CA ARG A 55 29.64 9.50 45.01
C ARG A 55 28.74 10.35 44.13
N ILE A 56 29.25 10.95 43.04
CA ILE A 56 28.42 11.69 42.07
C ILE A 56 27.31 10.78 41.53
N ALA A 57 27.63 9.53 41.19
CA ALA A 57 26.62 8.58 40.70
C ALA A 57 25.56 8.24 41.75
N ALA A 58 25.94 8.09 43.03
CA ALA A 58 25.01 7.88 44.13
C ALA A 58 24.11 9.11 44.37
N GLU A 59 24.68 10.32 44.30
CA GLU A 59 23.96 11.58 44.47
C GLU A 59 22.92 11.82 43.37
N VAL A 60 23.30 11.60 42.11
CA VAL A 60 22.41 11.74 40.94
C VAL A 60 21.30 10.69 40.95
N GLY A 61 21.60 9.48 41.42
CA GLY A 61 20.63 8.38 41.55
C GLY A 61 19.81 8.38 42.85
N TRP A 62 19.83 9.48 43.63
CA TRP A 62 19.08 9.59 44.89
C TRP A 62 17.91 10.58 44.79
N LEU A 63 17.59 11.31 45.85
CA LEU A 63 16.57 12.36 45.87
C LEU A 63 17.21 13.69 46.27
N PRO A 64 18.12 14.24 45.43
CA PRO A 64 18.96 15.38 45.79
C PRO A 64 18.19 16.70 45.96
N GLY A 65 17.02 16.85 45.36
CA GLY A 65 16.20 18.06 45.48
C GLY A 65 15.36 18.12 46.76
N LEU A 66 15.28 17.01 47.51
CA LEU A 66 14.47 16.90 48.72
C LEU A 66 15.28 17.13 50.00
N SER A 67 14.58 17.44 51.09
CA SER A 67 15.19 17.40 52.42
C SER A 67 15.55 15.96 52.82
N PRO A 68 16.56 15.75 53.68
CA PRO A 68 16.92 14.41 54.14
C PRO A 68 15.77 13.61 54.74
N SER A 69 14.87 14.27 55.49
CA SER A 69 13.69 13.62 56.08
C SER A 69 12.66 13.19 55.03
N ALA A 70 12.39 14.03 54.02
CA ALA A 70 11.46 13.69 52.93
C ALA A 70 12.01 12.56 52.05
N ALA A 71 13.32 12.57 51.76
CA ALA A 71 13.97 11.49 51.01
C ALA A 71 13.89 10.15 51.76
N ARG A 72 14.07 10.16 53.09
CA ARG A 72 13.96 8.97 53.94
C ARG A 72 12.51 8.44 53.99
N ASP A 73 11.52 9.31 54.14
CA ASP A 73 10.09 8.94 54.11
C ASP A 73 9.70 8.26 52.79
N ILE A 74 10.18 8.76 51.65
CA ILE A 74 9.96 8.10 50.35
C ILE A 74 10.59 6.70 50.32
N ALA A 75 11.83 6.56 50.80
CA ALA A 75 12.53 5.28 50.81
C ALA A 75 11.87 4.25 51.75
N GLU A 76 11.38 4.68 52.91
CA GLU A 76 10.59 3.86 53.83
C GLU A 76 9.27 3.40 53.19
N LYS A 77 8.54 4.32 52.54
CA LYS A 77 7.32 3.96 51.79
C LYS A 77 7.59 2.97 50.66
N LEU A 78 8.73 3.06 49.97
CA LEU A 78 9.14 2.09 48.96
C LEU A 78 9.42 0.71 49.56
N ARG A 79 10.14 0.66 50.69
CA ARG A 79 10.40 -0.58 51.43
C ARG A 79 9.10 -1.23 51.91
N ASP A 80 8.17 -0.44 52.40
CA ASP A 80 6.88 -0.91 52.93
C ASP A 80 5.85 -1.21 51.81
N GLY A 81 6.24 -1.08 50.53
CA GLY A 81 5.39 -1.43 49.39
C GLY A 81 4.26 -0.43 49.09
N ARG A 82 4.31 0.79 49.64
CA ARG A 82 3.27 1.83 49.50
C ARG A 82 3.33 2.57 48.15
N CYS A 83 3.47 1.80 47.06
CA CYS A 83 3.71 2.32 45.70
C CYS A 83 2.54 3.17 45.17
N ALA A 84 1.29 2.89 45.55
CA ALA A 84 0.12 3.65 45.09
C ALA A 84 0.11 5.10 45.61
N GLU A 85 0.55 5.30 46.85
CA GLU A 85 0.69 6.62 47.44
C GLU A 85 1.81 7.41 46.75
N LEU A 86 2.96 6.76 46.54
CA LEU A 86 4.11 7.34 45.85
C LEU A 86 3.79 7.71 44.39
N LEU A 87 3.02 6.88 43.68
CA LEU A 87 2.54 7.15 42.33
C LEU A 87 1.66 8.41 42.27
N SER A 88 0.91 8.69 43.33
CA SER A 88 0.06 9.88 43.44
C SER A 88 0.88 11.14 43.73
N ALA A 89 1.97 11.00 44.50
CA ALA A 89 2.87 12.10 44.85
C ALA A 89 3.85 12.50 43.73
N LEU A 90 3.99 11.71 42.65
CA LEU A 90 4.94 11.99 41.56
C LEU A 90 4.79 13.39 40.96
N ALA A 91 3.58 13.92 40.85
CA ALA A 91 3.32 15.21 40.23
C ALA A 91 3.94 16.38 41.02
N ASP A 92 4.08 16.23 42.33
CA ASP A 92 4.57 17.27 43.24
C ASP A 92 6.10 17.28 43.37
N LEU A 93 6.78 16.28 42.78
CA LEU A 93 8.23 16.16 42.87
C LEU A 93 8.96 16.94 41.75
N PRO A 94 10.10 17.59 42.07
CA PRO A 94 10.90 18.30 41.09
C PRO A 94 11.69 17.34 40.17
N GLY A 95 12.04 17.84 38.99
CA GLY A 95 12.64 17.14 37.84
C GLY A 95 13.34 15.79 38.11
N LEU A 96 14.55 15.81 38.69
CA LEU A 96 15.37 14.61 38.87
C LEU A 96 14.80 13.66 39.95
N ASP A 97 14.26 14.19 41.04
CA ASP A 97 13.65 13.41 42.12
C ASP A 97 12.41 12.66 41.62
N ARG A 98 11.59 13.33 40.81
CA ARG A 98 10.46 12.72 40.10
C ARG A 98 10.92 11.61 39.15
N ALA A 99 12.00 11.83 38.41
CA ALA A 99 12.55 10.85 37.49
C ALA A 99 13.03 9.59 38.24
N ASN A 100 13.78 9.77 39.33
CA ASN A 100 14.30 8.65 40.11
C ASN A 100 13.17 7.86 40.77
N LEU A 101 12.19 8.52 41.40
CA LEU A 101 11.05 7.81 41.99
C LEU A 101 10.20 7.10 40.92
N ALA A 102 9.91 7.76 39.79
CA ALA A 102 9.14 7.15 38.71
C ALA A 102 9.87 5.93 38.12
N ALA A 103 11.20 5.99 37.98
CA ALA A 103 12.00 4.87 37.54
C ALA A 103 11.96 3.69 38.52
N ASP A 104 12.07 3.94 39.83
CA ASP A 104 11.95 2.88 40.84
C ASP A 104 10.56 2.21 40.78
N LEU A 105 9.49 3.00 40.67
CA LEU A 105 8.12 2.46 40.51
C LEU A 105 7.99 1.61 39.23
N CYS A 106 8.56 2.05 38.11
CA CYS A 106 8.59 1.26 36.87
C CYS A 106 9.36 -0.06 37.05
N ALA A 107 10.52 -0.02 37.71
CA ALA A 107 11.32 -1.20 38.03
C ALA A 107 10.55 -2.23 38.87
N ARG A 108 9.74 -1.75 39.82
CA ARG A 108 8.83 -2.58 40.64
C ARG A 108 7.54 -2.98 39.92
N ARG A 109 7.39 -2.66 38.63
CA ARG A 109 6.17 -2.91 37.83
C ARG A 109 4.92 -2.30 38.47
N SER A 110 5.10 -1.18 39.16
CA SER A 110 4.04 -0.47 39.87
C SER A 110 3.67 0.81 39.13
N GLY A 111 2.36 1.02 38.93
CA GLY A 111 1.84 2.21 38.23
C GLY A 111 1.81 2.14 36.71
N GLY A 112 2.36 1.08 36.09
CA GLY A 112 2.23 0.79 34.67
C GLY A 112 2.52 1.99 33.74
N PRO A 113 1.69 2.25 32.72
CA PRO A 113 1.88 3.36 31.80
C PRO A 113 1.95 4.74 32.48
N LYS A 114 1.26 4.92 33.62
CA LYS A 114 1.27 6.19 34.37
C LYS A 114 2.67 6.51 34.92
N ALA A 115 3.36 5.50 35.47
CA ALA A 115 4.72 5.67 35.96
C ALA A 115 5.70 5.94 34.81
N VAL A 116 5.55 5.26 33.67
CA VAL A 116 6.38 5.48 32.48
C VAL A 116 6.20 6.88 31.91
N ARG A 117 4.97 7.39 31.78
CA ARG A 117 4.70 8.78 31.36
C ARG A 117 5.31 9.80 32.33
N ALA A 118 5.17 9.56 33.64
CA ALA A 118 5.76 10.43 34.65
C ALA A 118 7.29 10.46 34.54
N LEU A 119 7.92 9.31 34.27
CA LEU A 119 9.36 9.22 34.04
C LEU A 119 9.78 9.96 32.76
N LEU A 120 9.12 9.73 31.63
CA LEU A 120 9.44 10.41 30.37
C LEU A 120 9.31 11.94 30.50
N SER A 121 8.22 12.42 31.09
CA SER A 121 8.01 13.85 31.36
C SER A 121 8.93 14.42 32.43
N ALA A 122 9.50 13.61 33.32
CA ALA A 122 10.50 14.08 34.29
C ALA A 122 11.83 14.43 33.61
N HIS A 123 12.24 13.68 32.58
CA HIS A 123 13.49 13.96 31.86
C HIS A 123 13.44 15.23 31.00
N SER A 124 12.26 15.75 30.67
CA SER A 124 12.11 17.07 30.05
C SER A 124 12.22 18.22 31.05
N ALA A 125 12.10 17.93 32.36
CA ALA A 125 12.00 18.93 33.41
C ALA A 125 13.34 19.24 34.11
N PHE A 126 14.46 18.62 33.72
CA PHE A 126 15.79 18.94 34.27
C PHE A 126 16.90 18.93 33.21
N THR A 127 17.95 19.69 33.50
CA THR A 127 19.19 19.75 32.70
C THR A 127 20.41 19.45 33.57
N THR A 128 21.55 19.08 32.98
CA THR A 128 22.82 18.92 33.73
C THR A 128 23.11 20.13 34.62
N MET A 129 22.86 21.35 34.12
CA MET A 129 23.09 22.59 34.88
C MET A 129 22.18 22.70 36.11
N SER A 130 20.90 22.35 35.99
CA SER A 130 19.99 22.33 37.14
C SER A 130 20.42 21.31 38.19
N VAL A 131 20.87 20.11 37.77
CA VAL A 131 21.37 19.08 38.67
C VAL A 131 22.67 19.51 39.35
N MET A 132 23.60 20.13 38.61
CA MET A 132 24.84 20.69 39.14
C MET A 132 24.57 21.68 40.28
N SER A 133 23.60 22.57 40.12
CA SER A 133 23.22 23.58 41.13
C SER A 133 22.71 22.93 42.44
N VAL A 134 21.83 21.92 42.31
CA VAL A 134 21.30 21.18 43.45
C VAL A 134 22.40 20.44 44.20
N LEU A 135 23.27 19.73 43.48
CA LEU A 135 24.37 18.98 44.08
C LEU A 135 25.40 19.91 44.73
N GLN A 136 25.74 21.04 44.12
CA GLN A 136 26.65 22.03 44.71
C GLN A 136 26.10 22.57 46.03
N SER A 137 24.80 22.85 46.10
CA SER A 137 24.15 23.35 47.33
C SER A 137 24.21 22.31 48.46
N ASN A 138 23.95 21.04 48.16
CA ASN A 138 24.04 19.95 49.14
C ASN A 138 25.48 19.67 49.57
N ARG A 139 26.44 19.70 48.65
CA ARG A 139 27.86 19.48 48.94
C ARG A 139 28.50 20.59 49.76
N ALA A 140 28.08 21.84 49.57
CA ALA A 140 28.52 22.95 50.39
C ALA A 140 28.19 22.74 51.87
N ALA A 141 27.03 22.16 52.19
CA ALA A 141 26.65 21.80 53.55
C ALA A 141 27.53 20.69 54.16
N ALA A 142 28.15 19.85 53.32
CA ALA A 142 29.07 18.77 53.71
C ALA A 142 30.56 19.19 53.68
N GLY A 143 30.87 20.46 53.37
CA GLY A 143 32.24 20.93 53.15
C GLY A 143 32.93 20.32 51.93
N LEU A 144 32.16 19.77 50.97
CA LEU A 144 32.67 19.12 49.77
C LEU A 144 32.79 20.10 48.61
N GLY A 145 33.82 19.89 47.77
CA GLY A 145 34.02 20.66 46.55
C GLY A 145 32.90 20.47 45.51
N LYS A 146 32.81 21.41 44.57
CA LYS A 146 31.88 21.36 43.44
C LYS A 146 32.04 20.02 42.68
N PRO A 147 30.95 19.38 42.23
CA PRO A 147 31.05 18.23 41.34
C PRO A 147 31.85 18.55 40.07
N ASP A 148 32.68 17.60 39.65
CA ASP A 148 33.31 17.65 38.35
C ASP A 148 32.23 17.53 37.26
N THR A 149 32.26 18.43 36.27
CA THR A 149 31.23 18.53 35.24
C THR A 149 31.21 17.31 34.32
N GLU A 150 32.39 16.82 33.90
CA GLU A 150 32.47 15.66 33.02
C GLU A 150 31.97 14.40 33.74
N LEU A 151 32.38 14.19 34.99
CA LEU A 151 31.89 13.07 35.80
C LEU A 151 30.38 13.15 36.03
N LEU A 152 29.82 14.35 36.20
CA LEU A 152 28.38 14.55 36.33
C LEU A 152 27.62 14.17 35.05
N ASP A 153 28.10 14.62 33.88
CA ASP A 153 27.48 14.27 32.59
C ASP A 153 27.51 12.76 32.32
N HIS A 154 28.62 12.10 32.68
CA HIS A 154 28.72 10.64 32.62
C HIS A 154 27.72 9.97 33.57
N ALA A 155 27.62 10.44 34.83
CA ALA A 155 26.68 9.88 35.80
C ALA A 155 25.21 10.04 35.36
N ILE A 156 24.84 11.19 34.79
CA ILE A 156 23.49 11.42 34.24
C ILE A 156 23.22 10.50 33.04
N THR A 157 24.19 10.33 32.14
CA THR A 157 24.05 9.43 30.98
C THR A 157 23.90 7.96 31.43
N ASP A 158 24.65 7.54 32.44
CA ASP A 158 24.53 6.20 33.02
C ASP A 158 23.16 6.00 33.70
N LEU A 159 22.69 7.02 34.42
CA LEU A 159 21.36 7.03 35.03
C LEU A 159 20.25 6.92 33.98
N GLN A 160 20.33 7.66 32.87
CA GLN A 160 19.38 7.57 31.76
C GLN A 160 19.25 6.15 31.20
N ARG A 161 20.37 5.42 31.08
CA ARG A 161 20.34 4.01 30.67
C ARG A 161 19.66 3.11 31.70
N LYS A 162 19.90 3.33 33.00
CA LYS A 162 19.20 2.60 34.07
C LYS A 162 17.70 2.90 34.07
N HIS A 163 17.32 4.16 33.86
CA HIS A 163 15.93 4.60 33.75
C HIS A 163 15.22 4.00 32.55
N ALA A 164 15.86 3.91 31.37
CA ALA A 164 15.27 3.25 30.21
C ALA A 164 14.95 1.77 30.49
N LYS A 165 15.85 1.05 31.16
CA LYS A 165 15.62 -0.34 31.58
C LYS A 165 14.49 -0.48 32.59
N ALA A 166 14.39 0.46 33.53
CA ALA A 166 13.29 0.50 34.48
C ALA A 166 11.96 0.82 33.79
N ALA A 167 11.94 1.80 32.88
CA ALA A 167 10.78 2.13 32.06
C ALA A 167 10.28 0.93 31.25
N LEU A 168 11.19 0.13 30.68
CA LEU A 168 10.83 -1.12 30.01
C LEU A 168 10.07 -2.07 30.95
N GLN A 169 10.49 -2.21 32.22
CA GLN A 169 9.74 -3.02 33.20
C GLN A 169 8.31 -2.51 33.40
N GLY A 170 8.11 -1.19 33.39
CA GLY A 170 6.79 -0.57 33.44
C GLY A 170 5.93 -0.87 32.20
N VAL A 171 6.54 -0.86 31.00
CA VAL A 171 5.85 -1.18 29.74
C VAL A 171 5.46 -2.65 29.66
N ILE A 172 6.38 -3.57 29.97
CA ILE A 172 6.12 -5.02 29.86
C ILE A 172 5.28 -5.57 31.02
N ALA A 173 4.96 -4.74 32.02
CA ALA A 173 3.99 -5.06 33.05
C ALA A 173 2.55 -4.87 32.57
N ASP A 174 2.33 -4.13 31.48
CA ASP A 174 1.01 -4.01 30.85
C ASP A 174 0.58 -5.35 30.22
N THR A 175 -0.73 -5.57 30.14
CA THR A 175 -1.31 -6.72 29.43
C THR A 175 -1.00 -6.70 27.93
N ASP A 176 -0.75 -5.52 27.38
CA ASP A 176 -0.42 -5.27 25.99
C ASP A 176 0.78 -4.32 25.87
N PRO A 177 2.01 -4.84 26.00
CA PRO A 177 3.22 -4.03 25.93
C PRO A 177 3.37 -3.28 24.60
N GLY A 178 2.90 -3.87 23.48
CA GLY A 178 2.98 -3.29 22.15
C GLY A 178 2.10 -2.07 21.96
N THR A 179 0.83 -2.15 22.35
CA THR A 179 -0.07 -0.99 22.34
C THR A 179 0.33 0.05 23.38
N CYS A 180 0.79 -0.38 24.56
CA CYS A 180 1.32 0.53 25.58
C CYS A 180 2.48 1.37 25.02
N MET A 181 3.50 0.73 24.44
CA MET A 181 4.65 1.43 23.87
C MET A 181 4.25 2.29 22.66
N THR A 182 3.35 1.82 21.81
CA THR A 182 2.81 2.59 20.68
C THR A 182 2.18 3.90 21.13
N THR A 183 1.36 3.83 22.19
CA THR A 183 0.68 5.02 22.74
C THR A 183 1.71 6.04 23.24
N LEU A 184 2.73 5.58 23.98
CA LEU A 184 3.81 6.43 24.47
C LEU A 184 4.61 7.08 23.33
N VAL A 185 4.90 6.33 22.26
CA VAL A 185 5.59 6.85 21.08
C VAL A 185 4.76 7.94 20.39
N LYS A 186 3.46 7.71 20.17
CA LYS A 186 2.56 8.69 19.52
C LYS A 186 2.45 9.98 20.33
N GLU A 187 2.15 9.88 21.63
CA GLU A 187 2.06 11.03 22.54
C GLU A 187 3.33 11.90 22.48
N PHE A 188 4.49 11.25 22.35
CA PHE A 188 5.76 11.95 22.33
C PHE A 188 6.08 12.58 20.96
N LEU A 189 5.83 11.87 19.85
CA LEU A 189 6.01 12.41 18.50
C LEU A 189 5.16 13.67 18.29
N ASP A 190 3.94 13.69 18.81
CA ASP A 190 3.02 14.83 18.72
C ASP A 190 3.48 16.05 19.53
N SER A 191 4.20 15.82 20.63
CA SER A 191 4.63 16.90 21.54
C SER A 191 5.73 17.80 20.97
N GLY A 192 6.44 17.35 19.93
CA GLY A 192 7.59 18.06 19.33
C GLY A 192 8.77 18.26 20.29
N ASP A 193 8.73 17.63 21.47
CA ASP A 193 9.65 17.90 22.56
C ASP A 193 10.99 17.20 22.33
N ALA A 194 12.09 17.93 22.50
CA ALA A 194 13.46 17.46 22.27
C ALA A 194 13.93 16.40 23.29
N SER A 195 13.04 15.97 24.19
CA SER A 195 13.22 14.90 25.19
C SER A 195 13.37 13.49 24.57
N ALA A 196 13.66 13.42 23.27
CA ALA A 196 13.87 12.23 22.44
C ALA A 196 14.90 11.25 23.00
N LYS A 197 15.82 11.68 23.88
CA LYS A 197 16.91 10.83 24.36
C LYS A 197 16.42 9.65 25.20
N LEU A 198 15.56 9.87 26.21
CA LEU A 198 15.08 8.76 27.05
C LEU A 198 14.12 7.86 26.27
N LEU A 199 13.22 8.42 25.47
CA LEU A 199 12.32 7.62 24.62
C LEU A 199 13.13 6.76 23.64
N ASN A 200 14.17 7.30 23.00
CA ASN A 200 15.03 6.52 22.10
C ASN A 200 15.77 5.39 22.85
N LEU A 201 16.21 5.62 24.08
CA LEU A 201 16.80 4.57 24.90
C LEU A 201 15.76 3.50 25.28
N LEU A 202 14.55 3.91 25.69
CA LEU A 202 13.45 3.00 25.96
C LEU A 202 13.06 2.19 24.71
N ALA A 203 12.98 2.83 23.55
CA ALA A 203 12.69 2.19 22.27
C ALA A 203 13.74 1.12 21.93
N ARG A 204 15.03 1.36 22.20
CA ARG A 204 16.09 0.35 22.03
C ARG A 204 15.94 -0.82 22.98
N GLU A 205 15.61 -0.57 24.25
CA GLU A 205 15.38 -1.63 25.24
C GLU A 205 14.12 -2.44 24.88
N TYR A 206 13.05 -1.77 24.42
CA TYR A 206 11.84 -2.41 23.91
C TYR A 206 12.12 -3.24 22.67
N ASP A 207 12.87 -2.71 21.70
CA ASP A 207 13.24 -3.41 20.47
C ASP A 207 13.99 -4.71 20.78
N ALA A 208 15.01 -4.63 21.64
CA ALA A 208 15.77 -5.80 22.11
C ALA A 208 14.89 -6.83 22.83
N TRP A 209 13.89 -6.39 23.61
CA TRP A 209 12.94 -7.28 24.27
C TRP A 209 11.93 -7.91 23.29
N SER A 210 11.46 -7.16 22.30
CA SER A 210 10.47 -7.59 21.32
C SER A 210 11.05 -8.54 20.27
N GLU A 211 12.35 -8.44 19.97
CA GLU A 211 13.01 -9.19 18.89
C GLU A 211 12.78 -10.71 18.95
N PRO A 212 12.97 -11.42 20.08
CA PRO A 212 12.71 -12.85 20.14
C PRO A 212 11.24 -13.23 19.89
N HIS A 213 10.29 -12.33 20.16
CA HIS A 213 8.87 -12.53 19.93
C HIS A 213 8.51 -12.31 18.47
N LEU A 214 9.02 -11.21 17.88
CA LEU A 214 8.89 -10.92 16.46
C LEU A 214 9.51 -12.05 15.61
N SER A 215 10.71 -12.54 15.95
CA SER A 215 11.33 -13.67 15.25
C SER A 215 10.43 -14.91 15.24
N ARG A 216 9.79 -15.26 16.37
CA ARG A 216 8.83 -16.38 16.43
C ARG A 216 7.60 -16.16 15.55
N ILE A 217 7.07 -14.94 15.50
CA ILE A 217 5.94 -14.59 14.63
C ILE A 217 6.37 -14.68 13.16
N SER A 218 7.55 -14.18 12.80
CA SER A 218 8.10 -14.26 11.44
C SER A 218 8.26 -15.71 10.97
N ASP A 219 8.78 -16.58 11.82
CA ASP A 219 8.92 -18.01 11.50
C ASP A 219 7.55 -18.69 11.37
N ALA A 220 6.60 -18.39 12.27
CA ALA A 220 5.23 -18.89 12.16
C ALA A 220 4.51 -18.41 10.89
N ILE A 221 4.76 -17.17 10.45
CA ILE A 221 4.27 -16.66 9.16
C ILE A 221 4.85 -17.51 8.04
N ARG A 222 6.18 -17.72 8.00
CA ARG A 222 6.83 -18.52 6.95
C ARG A 222 6.27 -19.94 6.88
N ASP A 223 6.15 -20.62 8.02
CA ASP A 223 5.58 -21.96 8.11
C ASP A 223 4.13 -22.00 7.62
N THR A 224 3.34 -20.96 7.95
CA THR A 224 1.95 -20.84 7.50
C THR A 224 1.88 -20.64 5.99
N LEU A 225 2.76 -19.83 5.41
CA LEU A 225 2.85 -19.64 3.96
C LEU A 225 3.22 -20.95 3.25
N GLU A 226 4.16 -21.74 3.79
CA GLU A 226 4.52 -23.04 3.23
C GLU A 226 3.33 -24.02 3.23
N LYS A 227 2.61 -24.11 4.35
CA LYS A 227 1.39 -24.93 4.45
C LYS A 227 0.31 -24.44 3.48
N ALA A 228 0.09 -23.13 3.42
CA ALA A 228 -0.88 -22.52 2.51
C ALA A 228 -0.54 -22.78 1.03
N ARG A 229 0.74 -22.93 0.67
CA ARG A 229 1.13 -23.33 -0.70
C ARG A 229 0.69 -24.74 -1.06
N THR A 230 0.59 -25.65 -0.10
CA THR A 230 0.12 -27.03 -0.34
C THR A 230 -1.40 -27.12 -0.48
N SER A 231 -2.14 -26.28 0.26
CA SER A 231 -3.60 -26.25 0.29
C SER A 231 -4.14 -24.81 0.24
N PRO A 232 -4.00 -24.10 -0.90
CA PRO A 232 -4.23 -22.65 -0.98
C PRO A 232 -5.70 -22.23 -0.86
N GLN A 233 -6.66 -23.15 -0.93
CA GLN A 233 -8.07 -22.85 -0.71
C GLN A 233 -8.53 -23.15 0.72
N ASP A 234 -7.65 -23.68 1.58
CA ASP A 234 -7.97 -23.92 2.98
C ASP A 234 -7.95 -22.61 3.77
N ASP A 235 -9.15 -22.14 4.12
CA ASP A 235 -9.41 -20.90 4.85
C ASP A 235 -8.75 -20.86 6.25
N THR A 236 -8.41 -22.02 6.84
CA THR A 236 -7.75 -22.06 8.15
C THR A 236 -6.36 -21.42 8.13
N HIS A 237 -5.58 -21.65 7.06
CA HIS A 237 -4.25 -21.05 6.90
C HIS A 237 -4.34 -19.54 6.71
N HIS A 238 -5.33 -19.06 5.97
CA HIS A 238 -5.51 -17.63 5.69
C HIS A 238 -5.89 -16.86 6.93
N ARG A 239 -6.87 -17.37 7.70
CA ARG A 239 -7.24 -16.78 9.00
C ARG A 239 -6.08 -16.77 9.98
N HIS A 240 -5.27 -17.83 10.00
CA HIS A 240 -4.08 -17.89 10.84
C HIS A 240 -3.02 -16.87 10.41
N LEU A 241 -2.75 -16.74 9.11
CA LEU A 241 -1.82 -15.74 8.57
C LEU A 241 -2.27 -14.31 8.93
N THR A 242 -3.54 -13.97 8.77
CA THR A 242 -4.07 -12.65 9.15
C THR A 242 -3.94 -12.38 10.65
N ALA A 243 -4.15 -13.40 11.49
CA ALA A 243 -3.93 -13.26 12.93
C ALA A 243 -2.45 -13.00 13.27
N LEU A 244 -1.52 -13.74 12.65
CA LEU A 244 -0.08 -13.53 12.83
C LEU A 244 0.38 -12.14 12.36
N LEU A 245 -0.18 -11.62 11.26
CA LEU A 245 0.10 -10.26 10.80
C LEU A 245 -0.36 -9.21 11.80
N ARG A 246 -1.54 -9.37 12.41
CA ARG A 246 -2.02 -8.47 13.48
C ARG A 246 -1.13 -8.54 14.73
N ASP A 247 -0.69 -9.73 15.11
CA ASP A 247 0.22 -9.90 16.24
C ASP A 247 1.60 -9.27 15.96
N TRP A 248 2.10 -9.39 14.72
CA TRP A 248 3.30 -8.71 14.25
C TRP A 248 3.15 -7.20 14.36
N ASP A 249 2.07 -6.65 13.79
CA ASP A 249 1.77 -5.22 13.78
C ASP A 249 1.75 -4.66 15.21
N ARG A 250 0.91 -5.24 16.06
CA ARG A 250 0.75 -4.84 17.47
C ARG A 250 2.08 -4.71 18.22
N LEU A 251 3.02 -5.63 17.97
CA LEU A 251 4.31 -5.66 18.68
C LEU A 251 5.38 -4.76 18.02
N SER A 252 5.38 -4.66 16.68
CA SER A 252 6.37 -3.88 15.90
C SER A 252 5.96 -2.43 15.65
N GLN A 253 4.69 -2.06 15.85
CA GLN A 253 4.15 -0.71 15.64
C GLN A 253 5.00 0.40 16.27
N PRO A 254 5.54 0.27 17.51
CA PRO A 254 6.36 1.34 18.08
C PRO A 254 7.63 1.64 17.28
N THR A 255 8.30 0.60 16.77
CA THR A 255 9.52 0.77 15.97
C THR A 255 9.19 1.23 14.56
N GLN A 256 8.08 0.78 13.97
CA GLN A 256 7.59 1.30 12.68
C GLN A 256 7.33 2.80 12.73
N LEU A 257 6.61 3.31 13.74
CA LEU A 257 6.34 4.74 13.90
C LEU A 257 7.61 5.57 14.09
N LEU A 258 8.58 5.04 14.85
CA LEU A 258 9.86 5.73 15.08
C LEU A 258 10.73 5.79 13.82
N GLU A 259 10.71 4.76 12.97
CA GLU A 259 11.40 4.80 11.67
C GLU A 259 10.66 5.67 10.65
N GLN A 260 9.33 5.61 10.62
CA GLN A 260 8.48 6.45 9.79
C GLN A 260 8.71 7.95 10.08
N ALA A 261 8.85 8.33 11.35
CA ALA A 261 9.17 9.70 11.75
C ALA A 261 10.52 10.19 11.20
N LYS A 262 11.41 9.27 10.80
CA LYS A 262 12.68 9.55 10.13
C LYS A 262 12.60 9.42 8.60
N GLY A 263 11.42 9.05 8.07
CA GLY A 263 11.21 8.75 6.64
C GLY A 263 11.78 7.39 6.21
N LEU A 264 11.97 6.44 7.14
CA LEU A 264 12.56 5.12 6.88
C LEU A 264 11.51 4.01 7.05
N ASP A 265 11.70 2.90 6.33
CA ASP A 265 10.93 1.67 6.59
C ASP A 265 11.57 0.88 7.73
N GLU A 266 10.75 0.23 8.57
CA GLU A 266 11.27 -0.72 9.56
C GLU A 266 11.77 -2.01 8.86
N PRO A 267 13.04 -2.41 9.03
CA PRO A 267 13.65 -3.45 8.19
C PRO A 267 13.01 -4.84 8.31
N ARG A 268 12.59 -5.25 9.51
CA ARG A 268 12.00 -6.59 9.72
C ARG A 268 10.60 -6.67 9.11
N SER A 269 9.80 -5.61 9.26
CA SER A 269 8.46 -5.47 8.70
C SER A 269 8.52 -5.47 7.18
N LYS A 270 9.52 -4.82 6.58
CA LYS A 270 9.78 -4.88 5.14
C LYS A 270 10.07 -6.30 4.65
N LYS A 271 10.79 -7.10 5.43
CA LYS A 271 11.05 -8.51 5.11
C LYS A 271 9.79 -9.36 5.19
N VAL A 272 8.98 -9.22 6.25
CA VAL A 272 7.69 -9.92 6.38
C VAL A 272 6.75 -9.54 5.23
N LEU A 273 6.67 -8.25 4.89
CA LEU A 273 5.93 -7.78 3.74
C LEU A 273 6.40 -8.46 2.45
N ALA A 274 7.71 -8.53 2.19
CA ALA A 274 8.25 -9.17 1.00
C ALA A 274 7.88 -10.66 0.91
N ASP A 275 7.97 -11.39 2.03
CA ASP A 275 7.62 -12.81 2.10
C ASP A 275 6.13 -13.05 1.77
N VAL A 276 5.23 -12.29 2.41
CA VAL A 276 3.78 -12.45 2.20
C VAL A 276 3.35 -11.93 0.84
N ARG A 277 3.92 -10.81 0.37
CA ARG A 277 3.67 -10.31 -0.99
C ARG A 277 4.11 -11.32 -2.05
N GLY A 278 5.25 -11.99 -1.85
CA GLY A 278 5.71 -13.08 -2.71
C GLY A 278 4.70 -14.24 -2.78
N PHE A 279 4.01 -14.53 -1.68
CA PHE A 279 2.90 -15.47 -1.66
C PHE A 279 1.65 -14.96 -2.40
N CYS A 280 1.27 -13.69 -2.25
CA CYS A 280 0.17 -13.08 -3.02
C CYS A 280 0.43 -13.15 -4.54
N LEU A 281 1.65 -12.85 -4.97
CA LEU A 281 2.06 -12.96 -6.37
C LEU A 281 1.96 -14.40 -6.88
N TRP A 282 2.38 -15.37 -6.07
CA TRP A 282 2.23 -16.79 -6.41
C TRP A 282 0.76 -17.21 -6.54
N LEU A 283 -0.10 -16.79 -5.60
CA LEU A 283 -1.54 -17.06 -5.65
C LEU A 283 -2.16 -16.50 -6.94
N ALA A 284 -1.83 -15.26 -7.31
CA ALA A 284 -2.36 -14.61 -8.49
C ALA A 284 -1.82 -15.25 -9.78
N ASN A 285 -0.50 -15.43 -9.89
CA ASN A 285 0.14 -15.82 -11.15
C ASN A 285 0.09 -17.33 -11.41
N GLU A 286 0.30 -18.16 -10.39
CA GLU A 286 0.36 -19.63 -10.57
C GLU A 286 -0.98 -20.31 -10.30
N LYS A 287 -1.80 -19.76 -9.41
CA LYS A 287 -3.08 -20.37 -9.00
C LYS A 287 -4.32 -19.65 -9.48
N GLN A 288 -4.18 -18.44 -10.04
CA GLN A 288 -5.30 -17.59 -10.46
C GLN A 288 -6.32 -17.33 -9.33
N LEU A 289 -5.85 -17.36 -8.08
CA LEU A 289 -6.66 -17.12 -6.88
C LEU A 289 -6.64 -15.62 -6.53
N PHE A 290 -7.16 -14.79 -7.42
CA PHE A 290 -7.08 -13.33 -7.34
C PHE A 290 -7.81 -12.73 -6.13
N GLU A 291 -8.98 -13.27 -5.77
CA GLU A 291 -9.76 -12.80 -4.60
C GLU A 291 -9.01 -13.00 -3.29
N LEU A 292 -8.37 -14.16 -3.17
CA LEU A 292 -7.62 -14.51 -1.99
C LEU A 292 -6.35 -13.66 -1.90
N ALA A 293 -5.63 -13.52 -3.03
CA ALA A 293 -4.47 -12.63 -3.09
C ALA A 293 -4.85 -11.18 -2.74
N LEU A 294 -5.99 -10.68 -3.25
CA LEU A 294 -6.51 -9.36 -2.92
C LEU A 294 -6.81 -9.21 -1.43
N SER A 295 -7.49 -10.19 -0.82
CA SER A 295 -7.82 -10.16 0.60
C SER A 295 -6.57 -10.14 1.49
N ILE A 296 -5.53 -10.89 1.12
CA ILE A 296 -4.26 -10.89 1.87
C ILE A 296 -3.52 -9.57 1.67
N THR A 297 -3.47 -9.04 0.44
CA THR A 297 -2.85 -7.73 0.16
C THR A 297 -3.54 -6.58 0.90
N GLN A 298 -4.87 -6.63 1.06
CA GLN A 298 -5.60 -5.66 1.89
C GLN A 298 -5.19 -5.75 3.37
N ALA A 299 -5.03 -6.95 3.91
CA ALA A 299 -4.52 -7.14 5.27
C ALA A 299 -3.08 -6.61 5.42
N LEU A 300 -2.22 -6.78 4.40
CA LEU A 300 -0.88 -6.18 4.38
C LEU A 300 -0.94 -4.65 4.40
N HIS A 301 -1.88 -4.03 3.69
CA HIS A 301 -2.04 -2.58 3.69
C HIS A 301 -2.42 -2.05 5.08
N GLU A 302 -3.26 -2.77 5.83
CA GLU A 302 -3.58 -2.41 7.22
C GLU A 302 -2.37 -2.57 8.15
N THR A 303 -1.61 -3.66 8.00
CA THR A 303 -0.47 -4.05 8.86
C THR A 303 0.77 -3.17 8.64
N PHE A 304 0.96 -2.63 7.43
CA PHE A 304 2.21 -1.96 7.04
C PHE A 304 1.97 -0.53 6.54
N ALA A 305 0.89 0.11 7.00
CA ALA A 305 0.54 1.49 6.63
C ALA A 305 1.68 2.49 6.94
N GLU A 306 2.47 2.20 7.97
CA GLU A 306 3.55 3.09 8.42
C GLU A 306 4.88 2.89 7.69
N LEU A 307 4.96 1.98 6.72
CA LEU A 307 6.15 1.80 5.89
C LEU A 307 6.05 2.68 4.64
N PRO A 308 6.86 3.76 4.52
CA PRO A 308 6.73 4.72 3.42
C PRO A 308 6.82 4.09 2.01
N SER A 309 7.71 3.11 1.81
CA SER A 309 7.85 2.48 0.48
C SER A 309 6.78 1.43 0.21
N ALA A 310 6.28 0.77 1.25
CA ALA A 310 5.28 -0.29 1.14
C ALA A 310 3.91 0.25 0.71
N ALA A 311 3.51 1.40 1.24
CA ALA A 311 2.18 1.97 1.01
C ALA A 311 1.90 2.19 -0.49
N ILE A 312 2.90 2.69 -1.24
CA ILE A 312 2.76 2.91 -2.70
C ILE A 312 2.58 1.57 -3.41
N GLN A 313 3.46 0.60 -3.13
CA GLN A 313 3.45 -0.72 -3.77
C GLN A 313 2.15 -1.50 -3.48
N LEU A 314 1.69 -1.47 -2.24
CA LEU A 314 0.47 -2.18 -1.84
C LEU A 314 -0.80 -1.57 -2.46
N ASN A 315 -0.82 -0.26 -2.70
CA ASN A 315 -1.91 0.38 -3.43
C ASN A 315 -1.97 -0.09 -4.89
N GLU A 316 -0.84 -0.11 -5.58
CA GLU A 316 -0.75 -0.62 -6.96
C GLU A 316 -1.14 -2.09 -7.06
N ASP A 317 -0.64 -2.93 -6.14
CA ASP A 317 -0.98 -4.35 -6.09
C ASP A 317 -2.48 -4.57 -5.83
N THR A 318 -3.07 -3.78 -4.93
CA THR A 318 -4.50 -3.87 -4.59
C THR A 318 -5.38 -3.53 -5.80
N GLU A 319 -5.05 -2.45 -6.53
CA GLU A 319 -5.79 -2.06 -7.74
C GLU A 319 -5.67 -3.13 -8.83
N ALA A 320 -4.46 -3.63 -9.08
CA ALA A 320 -4.21 -4.67 -10.08
C ALA A 320 -4.96 -5.96 -9.76
N LEU A 321 -4.91 -6.42 -8.50
CA LEU A 321 -5.60 -7.62 -8.06
C LEU A 321 -7.13 -7.44 -8.09
N ALA A 322 -7.65 -6.28 -7.70
CA ALA A 322 -9.08 -5.99 -7.79
C ALA A 322 -9.60 -6.06 -9.22
N LYS A 323 -8.81 -5.55 -10.19
CA LYS A 323 -9.14 -5.67 -11.61
C LYS A 323 -9.16 -7.13 -12.07
N LEU A 324 -8.11 -7.90 -11.77
CA LEU A 324 -8.01 -9.33 -12.17
C LEU A 324 -9.13 -10.17 -11.53
N ALA A 325 -9.41 -9.92 -10.25
CA ALA A 325 -10.51 -10.53 -9.51
C ALA A 325 -11.87 -10.27 -10.20
N ARG A 326 -12.14 -9.02 -10.60
CA ARG A 326 -13.35 -8.66 -11.34
C ARG A 326 -13.43 -9.36 -12.70
N GLU A 327 -12.34 -9.41 -13.45
CA GLU A 327 -12.27 -10.09 -14.75
C GLU A 327 -12.54 -11.60 -14.62
N ALA A 328 -11.90 -12.27 -13.65
CA ALA A 328 -12.10 -13.68 -13.38
C ALA A 328 -13.54 -14.00 -12.91
N ARG A 329 -14.14 -13.13 -12.08
CA ARG A 329 -15.57 -13.25 -11.71
C ARG A 329 -16.47 -13.18 -12.93
N LEU A 330 -16.21 -12.24 -13.84
CA LEU A 330 -17.01 -12.08 -15.05
C LEU A 330 -16.88 -13.30 -15.96
N GLU A 331 -15.66 -13.80 -16.17
CA GLU A 331 -15.41 -15.03 -16.94
C GLU A 331 -16.15 -16.23 -16.34
N ALA A 332 -16.03 -16.44 -15.03
CA ALA A 332 -16.71 -17.52 -14.33
C ALA A 332 -18.25 -17.40 -14.39
N ALA A 333 -18.78 -16.16 -14.42
CA ALA A 333 -20.20 -15.91 -14.57
C ALA A 333 -20.71 -16.20 -16.00
N MET A 334 -19.93 -15.86 -17.03
CA MET A 334 -20.35 -15.96 -18.43
C MET A 334 -20.03 -17.33 -19.08
N SER A 335 -18.99 -18.02 -18.63
CA SER A 335 -18.50 -19.26 -19.25
C SER A 335 -19.58 -20.34 -19.45
N PRO A 336 -20.46 -20.64 -18.45
CA PRO A 336 -21.54 -21.60 -18.63
C PRO A 336 -22.55 -21.20 -19.72
N LEU A 337 -22.85 -19.91 -19.84
CA LEU A 337 -23.76 -19.38 -20.86
C LEU A 337 -23.14 -19.51 -22.26
N LEU A 338 -21.87 -19.15 -22.41
CA LEU A 338 -21.16 -19.28 -23.69
C LEU A 338 -21.08 -20.75 -24.14
N ALA A 339 -20.77 -21.67 -23.21
CA ALA A 339 -20.76 -23.11 -23.51
C ALA A 339 -22.13 -23.65 -23.93
N ALA A 340 -23.21 -23.22 -23.26
CA ALA A 340 -24.57 -23.62 -23.63
C ALA A 340 -24.96 -23.10 -25.03
N ILE A 341 -24.49 -21.93 -25.42
CA ILE A 341 -24.76 -21.34 -26.75
C ILE A 341 -24.00 -22.08 -27.84
N GLU A 342 -22.72 -22.37 -27.63
CA GLU A 342 -21.95 -23.14 -28.60
C GLU A 342 -22.56 -24.54 -28.78
N THR A 343 -22.99 -25.19 -27.69
CA THR A 343 -23.72 -26.47 -27.77
C THR A 343 -25.02 -26.33 -28.58
N ALA A 344 -25.79 -25.25 -28.37
CA ALA A 344 -27.00 -24.98 -29.12
C ALA A 344 -26.74 -24.73 -30.61
N LYS A 345 -25.63 -24.05 -30.94
CA LYS A 345 -25.22 -23.78 -32.32
C LYS A 345 -24.75 -25.04 -33.04
N GLU A 346 -23.93 -25.85 -32.39
CA GLU A 346 -23.46 -27.13 -32.93
C GLU A 346 -24.61 -28.10 -33.21
N ARG A 347 -25.65 -28.08 -32.35
CA ARG A 347 -26.82 -28.97 -32.44
C ARG A 347 -28.10 -28.21 -32.79
N MET A 348 -27.99 -27.30 -33.77
CA MET A 348 -29.04 -26.34 -34.12
C MET A 348 -30.42 -26.98 -34.38
N SER A 349 -30.47 -28.11 -35.09
CA SER A 349 -31.73 -28.79 -35.40
C SER A 349 -32.45 -29.31 -34.14
N THR A 350 -31.69 -29.86 -33.19
CA THR A 350 -32.20 -30.32 -31.90
C THR A 350 -32.68 -29.14 -31.06
N PHE A 351 -31.87 -28.08 -30.99
CA PHE A 351 -32.21 -26.87 -30.26
C PHE A 351 -33.49 -26.21 -30.78
N VAL A 352 -33.66 -26.12 -32.11
CA VAL A 352 -34.90 -25.60 -32.73
C VAL A 352 -36.10 -26.49 -32.43
N ALA A 353 -35.93 -27.82 -32.40
CA ALA A 353 -37.01 -28.74 -32.03
C ALA A 353 -37.43 -28.53 -30.56
N ASP A 354 -36.47 -28.44 -29.65
CA ASP A 354 -36.70 -28.19 -28.22
C ASP A 354 -37.42 -26.85 -27.98
N LEU A 355 -36.98 -25.78 -28.67
CA LEU A 355 -37.66 -24.48 -28.64
C LEU A 355 -39.10 -24.56 -29.13
N LYS A 356 -39.36 -25.32 -30.20
CA LYS A 356 -40.73 -25.48 -30.73
C LYS A 356 -41.65 -26.26 -29.79
N MET A 357 -41.12 -27.16 -28.98
CA MET A 357 -41.92 -27.92 -28.02
C MET A 357 -42.38 -27.06 -26.84
N ASN A 358 -41.44 -26.39 -26.16
CA ASN A 358 -41.73 -25.73 -24.88
C ASN A 358 -41.23 -24.27 -24.76
N GLY A 359 -40.72 -23.69 -25.85
CA GLY A 359 -40.21 -22.32 -25.86
C GLY A 359 -38.89 -22.15 -25.11
N PHE A 360 -38.59 -20.89 -24.77
CA PHE A 360 -37.41 -20.51 -24.00
C PHE A 360 -37.85 -19.93 -22.65
N GLY A 361 -37.66 -20.70 -21.57
CA GLY A 361 -38.20 -20.35 -20.27
C GLY A 361 -38.05 -21.48 -19.25
N PRO A 362 -38.59 -21.31 -18.02
CA PRO A 362 -38.43 -22.28 -16.94
C PRO A 362 -39.11 -23.63 -17.20
N GLY A 363 -40.06 -23.69 -18.13
CA GLY A 363 -40.69 -24.94 -18.59
C GLY A 363 -40.10 -25.49 -19.88
N GLY A 364 -38.95 -25.00 -20.33
CA GLY A 364 -38.27 -25.47 -21.54
C GLY A 364 -37.85 -26.94 -21.42
N SER A 365 -37.34 -27.51 -22.52
CA SER A 365 -36.79 -28.87 -22.54
C SER A 365 -35.42 -28.92 -23.22
N GLY A 366 -34.60 -29.90 -22.85
CA GLY A 366 -33.36 -30.23 -23.54
C GLY A 366 -32.38 -29.05 -23.62
N LEU A 367 -31.94 -28.72 -24.82
CA LEU A 367 -30.96 -27.64 -25.04
C LEU A 367 -31.54 -26.25 -24.74
N SER A 368 -32.85 -26.06 -24.90
CA SER A 368 -33.52 -24.78 -24.57
C SER A 368 -33.52 -24.51 -23.07
N GLU A 369 -33.82 -25.54 -22.26
CA GLU A 369 -33.81 -25.46 -20.80
C GLU A 369 -32.39 -25.19 -20.26
N ALA A 370 -31.41 -25.95 -20.75
CA ALA A 370 -30.02 -25.80 -20.35
C ALA A 370 -29.51 -24.37 -20.64
N LEU A 371 -29.83 -23.83 -21.82
CA LEU A 371 -29.48 -22.47 -22.19
C LEU A 371 -30.19 -21.42 -21.31
N TYR A 372 -31.48 -21.61 -21.01
CA TYR A 372 -32.24 -20.72 -20.13
C TYR A 372 -31.67 -20.70 -18.70
N SER A 373 -31.31 -21.87 -18.16
CA SER A 373 -30.68 -22.01 -16.84
C SER A 373 -29.33 -21.30 -16.78
N ALA A 374 -28.47 -21.53 -17.79
CA ALA A 374 -27.18 -20.86 -17.88
C ALA A 374 -27.33 -19.33 -18.01
N PHE A 375 -28.29 -18.87 -18.81
CA PHE A 375 -28.64 -17.45 -18.96
C PHE A 375 -29.09 -16.82 -17.63
N THR A 376 -30.05 -17.43 -16.93
CA THR A 376 -30.55 -16.86 -15.66
C THR A 376 -29.48 -16.86 -14.57
N SER A 377 -28.62 -17.89 -14.51
CA SER A 377 -27.45 -17.91 -13.63
C SER A 377 -26.46 -16.78 -13.96
N ALA A 378 -26.15 -16.59 -15.24
CA ALA A 378 -25.27 -15.51 -15.71
C ALA A 378 -25.83 -14.14 -15.33
N VAL A 379 -27.11 -13.86 -15.61
CA VAL A 379 -27.76 -12.58 -15.26
C VAL A 379 -27.70 -12.32 -13.75
N LYS A 380 -27.99 -13.32 -12.91
CA LYS A 380 -27.92 -13.16 -11.45
C LYS A 380 -26.52 -12.80 -10.96
N ARG A 381 -25.47 -13.35 -11.60
CA ARG A 381 -24.07 -13.12 -11.21
C ARG A 381 -23.53 -11.75 -11.64
N VAL A 382 -24.09 -11.14 -12.68
CA VAL A 382 -23.67 -9.83 -13.19
C VAL A 382 -24.65 -8.70 -12.88
N ASP A 383 -25.71 -8.97 -12.10
CA ASP A 383 -26.72 -7.98 -11.75
C ASP A 383 -26.10 -6.80 -10.99
N GLY A 384 -26.43 -5.57 -11.42
CA GLY A 384 -25.85 -4.35 -10.85
C GLY A 384 -24.39 -4.06 -11.22
N THR A 385 -23.77 -4.85 -12.11
CA THR A 385 -22.41 -4.58 -12.64
C THR A 385 -22.46 -3.92 -14.01
N ASP A 386 -21.34 -3.36 -14.49
CA ASP A 386 -21.22 -2.83 -15.85
C ASP A 386 -21.50 -3.88 -16.95
N ALA A 387 -21.49 -5.17 -16.60
CA ALA A 387 -21.77 -6.28 -17.50
C ALA A 387 -23.24 -6.74 -17.47
N GLU A 388 -24.15 -6.03 -16.80
CA GLU A 388 -25.57 -6.43 -16.64
C GLU A 388 -26.29 -6.72 -17.98
N HIS A 389 -25.89 -6.05 -19.07
CA HIS A 389 -26.48 -6.24 -20.40
C HIS A 389 -25.90 -7.42 -21.17
N ALA A 390 -24.74 -7.94 -20.78
CA ALA A 390 -23.99 -8.91 -21.59
C ALA A 390 -24.76 -10.23 -21.81
N PRO A 391 -25.33 -10.90 -20.79
CA PRO A 391 -26.08 -12.14 -20.99
C PRO A 391 -27.29 -11.98 -21.92
N TRP A 392 -27.96 -10.83 -21.85
CA TRP A 392 -29.12 -10.52 -22.67
C TRP A 392 -28.75 -10.32 -24.14
N ASN A 393 -27.68 -9.56 -24.41
CA ASN A 393 -27.21 -9.33 -25.77
C ASN A 393 -26.73 -10.63 -26.42
N ILE A 394 -26.10 -11.51 -25.66
CA ILE A 394 -25.64 -12.81 -26.13
C ILE A 394 -26.80 -13.69 -26.63
N ILE A 395 -27.91 -13.82 -25.88
CA ILE A 395 -29.09 -14.59 -26.34
C ILE A 395 -29.80 -13.87 -27.50
N ARG A 396 -29.86 -12.53 -27.44
CA ARG A 396 -30.42 -11.70 -28.51
C ARG A 396 -29.69 -11.93 -29.84
N GLU A 397 -28.35 -12.00 -29.81
CA GLU A 397 -27.54 -12.29 -31.00
C GLU A 397 -27.84 -13.67 -31.58
N LEU A 398 -28.02 -14.69 -30.75
CA LEU A 398 -28.46 -16.02 -31.20
C LEU A 398 -29.83 -15.97 -31.89
N ALA A 399 -30.78 -15.19 -31.37
CA ALA A 399 -32.08 -15.00 -32.03
C ALA A 399 -31.97 -14.29 -33.37
N ILE A 400 -31.11 -13.26 -33.47
CA ILE A 400 -30.82 -12.57 -34.73
C ILE A 400 -30.16 -13.52 -35.74
N GLU A 401 -29.23 -14.36 -35.31
CA GLU A 401 -28.58 -15.38 -36.14
C GLU A 401 -29.59 -16.40 -36.67
N LEU A 402 -30.48 -16.90 -35.81
CA LEU A 402 -31.57 -17.79 -36.22
C LEU A 402 -32.46 -17.16 -37.30
N ASN A 403 -32.84 -15.89 -37.09
CA ASN A 403 -33.70 -15.15 -38.01
C ASN A 403 -33.03 -14.88 -39.37
N ASN A 404 -31.75 -14.51 -39.37
CA ASN A 404 -31.08 -13.99 -40.56
C ASN A 404 -30.27 -15.05 -41.32
N LYS A 405 -29.56 -15.94 -40.63
CA LYS A 405 -28.65 -16.90 -41.28
C LYS A 405 -29.33 -18.25 -41.54
N THR A 406 -30.14 -18.71 -40.59
CA THR A 406 -30.78 -20.03 -40.69
C THR A 406 -32.23 -19.95 -41.17
N GLU A 407 -32.75 -18.72 -41.36
CA GLU A 407 -34.15 -18.44 -41.74
C GLU A 407 -35.20 -19.11 -40.82
N ASN A 408 -34.81 -19.49 -39.60
CA ASN A 408 -35.69 -20.09 -38.60
C ASN A 408 -36.41 -19.01 -37.79
N HIS A 409 -37.19 -18.18 -38.46
CA HIS A 409 -37.88 -17.03 -37.86
C HIS A 409 -38.77 -17.40 -36.65
N SER A 410 -39.44 -18.56 -36.72
CA SER A 410 -40.27 -19.06 -35.61
C SER A 410 -39.46 -19.34 -34.34
N ALA A 411 -38.28 -19.95 -34.47
CA ALA A 411 -37.41 -20.24 -33.34
C ALA A 411 -36.80 -18.95 -32.75
N ALA A 412 -36.42 -18.01 -33.62
CA ALA A 412 -35.96 -16.69 -33.22
C ALA A 412 -37.03 -15.93 -32.39
N LEU A 413 -38.30 -15.98 -32.83
CA LEU A 413 -39.40 -15.34 -32.13
C LEU A 413 -39.65 -15.98 -30.75
N MET A 414 -39.49 -17.30 -30.63
CA MET A 414 -39.62 -18.02 -29.36
C MET A 414 -38.56 -17.60 -28.34
N LEU A 415 -37.29 -17.42 -28.77
CA LEU A 415 -36.24 -16.88 -27.91
C LEU A 415 -36.56 -15.46 -27.42
N ILE A 416 -36.93 -14.56 -28.35
CA ILE A 416 -37.22 -13.17 -28.00
C ILE A 416 -38.43 -13.06 -27.06
N ASN A 417 -39.49 -13.82 -27.31
CA ASN A 417 -40.65 -13.87 -26.42
C ASN A 417 -40.26 -14.42 -25.05
N GLY A 418 -39.45 -15.49 -24.98
CA GLY A 418 -38.93 -16.03 -23.73
C GLY A 418 -38.14 -15.01 -22.91
N LEU A 419 -37.27 -14.23 -23.56
CA LEU A 419 -36.56 -13.12 -22.91
C LEU A 419 -37.50 -12.02 -22.41
N LEU A 420 -38.49 -11.61 -23.22
CA LEU A 420 -39.46 -10.57 -22.84
C LEU A 420 -40.38 -11.00 -21.69
N GLN A 421 -40.69 -12.29 -21.61
CA GLN A 421 -41.54 -12.90 -20.59
C GLN A 421 -40.75 -13.39 -19.36
N CYS A 422 -39.43 -13.29 -19.38
CA CYS A 422 -38.58 -13.74 -18.28
C CYS A 422 -38.88 -12.95 -17.00
N THR A 423 -39.39 -13.64 -15.98
CA THR A 423 -39.65 -13.09 -14.64
C THR A 423 -38.62 -13.54 -13.60
N ALA A 424 -37.80 -14.55 -13.91
CA ALA A 424 -36.82 -15.12 -13.00
C ALA A 424 -35.65 -14.17 -12.67
N VAL A 425 -35.44 -13.15 -13.50
CA VAL A 425 -34.39 -12.14 -13.37
C VAL A 425 -34.87 -10.77 -13.85
N ARG A 426 -34.36 -9.68 -13.28
CA ARG A 426 -34.72 -8.32 -13.68
C ARG A 426 -34.13 -8.02 -15.06
N SER A 427 -34.97 -7.53 -15.98
CA SER A 427 -34.54 -7.14 -17.33
C SER A 427 -34.39 -5.61 -17.43
N PRO A 428 -33.21 -5.10 -17.84
CA PRO A 428 -32.99 -3.67 -18.06
C PRO A 428 -33.96 -3.09 -19.09
N GLN A 429 -34.51 -1.89 -18.83
CA GLN A 429 -35.51 -1.27 -19.72
C GLN A 429 -34.97 -1.02 -21.13
N SER A 430 -33.69 -0.68 -21.26
CA SER A 430 -32.98 -0.52 -22.54
C SER A 430 -32.98 -1.81 -23.37
N ILE A 431 -32.77 -2.96 -22.73
CA ILE A 431 -32.82 -4.28 -23.36
C ILE A 431 -34.24 -4.63 -23.79
N LYS A 432 -35.24 -4.41 -22.93
CA LYS A 432 -36.66 -4.64 -23.30
C LYS A 432 -37.06 -3.89 -24.57
N ARG A 433 -36.59 -2.65 -24.74
CA ARG A 433 -36.86 -1.86 -25.94
C ARG A 433 -36.27 -2.52 -27.20
N LYS A 434 -34.99 -2.89 -27.15
CA LYS A 434 -34.30 -3.60 -28.24
C LYS A 434 -34.98 -4.92 -28.59
N LEU A 435 -35.33 -5.73 -27.60
CA LEU A 435 -36.03 -7.00 -27.81
C LEU A 435 -37.40 -6.82 -28.48
N ASN A 436 -38.14 -5.76 -28.16
CA ASN A 436 -39.40 -5.45 -28.84
C ASN A 436 -39.19 -4.99 -30.30
N GLU A 437 -38.09 -4.29 -30.60
CA GLU A 437 -37.71 -3.94 -31.98
C GLU A 437 -37.33 -5.18 -32.79
N ASP A 438 -36.52 -6.07 -32.21
CA ASP A 438 -36.17 -7.34 -32.84
C ASP A 438 -37.41 -8.21 -33.06
N LYS A 439 -38.31 -8.29 -32.07
CA LYS A 439 -39.59 -9.00 -32.17
C LYS A 439 -40.39 -8.56 -33.38
N ARG A 440 -40.60 -7.24 -33.56
CA ARG A 440 -41.33 -6.69 -34.71
C ARG A 440 -40.67 -7.06 -36.03
N THR A 441 -39.34 -7.05 -36.07
CA THR A 441 -38.57 -7.43 -37.26
C THR A 441 -38.74 -8.91 -37.60
N ILE A 442 -38.68 -9.79 -36.60
CA ILE A 442 -38.88 -11.23 -36.79
C ILE A 442 -40.33 -11.55 -37.19
N GLU A 443 -41.32 -10.95 -36.53
CA GLU A 443 -42.74 -11.11 -36.87
C GLU A 443 -43.02 -10.68 -38.32
N ARG A 444 -42.41 -9.57 -38.75
CA ARG A 444 -42.47 -9.12 -40.14
C ARG A 444 -41.88 -10.16 -41.11
N ASN A 445 -40.73 -10.75 -40.79
CA ASN A 445 -40.12 -11.79 -41.63
C ASN A 445 -41.00 -13.06 -41.71
N ILE A 446 -41.64 -13.46 -40.62
CA ILE A 446 -42.61 -14.58 -40.60
C ILE A 446 -43.78 -14.30 -41.55
N LEU A 447 -44.32 -13.08 -41.54
CA LEU A 447 -45.42 -12.69 -42.44
C LEU A 447 -45.00 -12.73 -43.92
N TRP A 448 -43.76 -12.35 -44.23
CA TRP A 448 -43.20 -12.46 -45.59
C TRP A 448 -43.03 -13.92 -46.03
N ASP A 449 -42.53 -14.79 -45.15
CA ASP A 449 -42.41 -16.22 -45.43
C ASP A 449 -43.80 -16.87 -45.62
N GLU A 450 -44.77 -16.52 -44.77
CA GLU A 450 -46.16 -16.98 -44.90
C GLU A 450 -46.78 -16.51 -46.22
N LEU A 451 -46.56 -15.26 -46.63
CA LEU A 451 -47.00 -14.75 -47.92
C LEU A 451 -46.38 -15.53 -49.09
N ASN A 452 -45.08 -15.83 -49.04
CA ASN A 452 -44.39 -16.61 -50.07
C ASN A 452 -44.93 -18.05 -50.14
N ARG A 453 -45.09 -18.72 -48.99
CA ARG A 453 -45.64 -20.08 -48.90
C ARG A 453 -47.10 -20.14 -49.39
N THR A 454 -47.95 -19.22 -48.95
CA THR A 454 -49.38 -19.18 -49.32
C THR A 454 -49.62 -18.75 -50.75
N ALA A 455 -48.76 -17.90 -51.31
CA ALA A 455 -48.74 -17.61 -52.74
C ALA A 455 -48.52 -18.91 -53.54
N ARG A 456 -47.50 -19.70 -53.17
CA ARG A 456 -47.18 -20.98 -53.84
C ARG A 456 -48.28 -22.04 -53.69
N SER A 457 -48.88 -22.18 -52.52
CA SER A 457 -49.95 -23.15 -52.27
C SER A 457 -51.33 -22.70 -52.78
N GLY A 458 -51.48 -21.44 -53.16
CA GLY A 458 -52.72 -20.87 -53.70
C GLY A 458 -53.77 -20.52 -52.65
N ASN A 459 -53.44 -20.54 -51.36
CA ASN A 459 -54.33 -20.14 -50.28
C ASN A 459 -54.47 -18.61 -50.21
N THR A 460 -55.47 -18.10 -50.94
CA THR A 460 -55.71 -16.65 -51.10
C THR A 460 -56.16 -15.95 -49.82
N VAL A 461 -56.78 -16.67 -48.86
CA VAL A 461 -57.31 -16.05 -47.64
C VAL A 461 -56.16 -15.69 -46.68
N THR A 462 -55.26 -16.63 -46.41
CA THR A 462 -54.09 -16.38 -45.56
C THR A 462 -53.10 -15.42 -46.22
N ALA A 463 -52.91 -15.50 -47.54
CA ALA A 463 -52.07 -14.54 -48.28
C ALA A 463 -52.58 -13.09 -48.14
N LEU A 464 -53.89 -12.86 -48.26
CA LEU A 464 -54.48 -11.54 -48.06
C LEU A 464 -54.34 -11.06 -46.61
N SER A 465 -54.52 -11.97 -45.64
CA SER A 465 -54.31 -11.65 -44.22
C SER A 465 -52.86 -11.26 -43.92
N ALA A 466 -51.88 -11.95 -44.51
CA ALA A 466 -50.46 -11.62 -44.33
C ALA A 466 -50.12 -10.25 -44.96
N ILE A 467 -50.66 -9.94 -46.15
CA ILE A 467 -50.49 -8.62 -46.78
C ILE A 467 -51.10 -7.51 -45.91
N ASP A 468 -52.31 -7.71 -45.40
CA ASP A 468 -52.99 -6.72 -44.56
C ASP A 468 -52.21 -6.45 -43.27
N ALA A 469 -51.52 -7.46 -42.71
CA ALA A 469 -50.63 -7.30 -41.56
C ALA A 469 -49.28 -6.63 -41.89
N LEU A 470 -48.76 -6.76 -43.11
CA LEU A 470 -47.50 -6.15 -43.55
C LEU A 470 -47.64 -4.66 -43.93
N LEU A 471 -48.79 -4.25 -44.45
CA LEU A 471 -49.04 -2.90 -44.97
C LEU A 471 -48.76 -1.73 -43.99
N PRO A 472 -49.12 -1.82 -42.69
CA PRO A 472 -48.90 -0.73 -41.73
C PRO A 472 -47.42 -0.34 -41.56
N GLY A 473 -46.50 -1.30 -41.71
CA GLY A 473 -45.06 -1.10 -41.55
C GLY A 473 -44.26 -1.18 -42.84
N ALA A 474 -44.92 -1.20 -44.00
CA ALA A 474 -44.26 -1.32 -45.31
C ALA A 474 -43.59 -0.01 -45.74
N SER A 475 -42.41 -0.12 -46.36
CA SER A 475 -41.75 0.97 -47.09
C SER A 475 -42.59 1.42 -48.28
N VAL A 476 -42.23 2.53 -48.94
CA VAL A 476 -42.97 3.05 -50.10
C VAL A 476 -43.03 1.99 -51.22
N ASP A 477 -41.90 1.36 -51.53
CA ASP A 477 -41.77 0.35 -52.58
C ASP A 477 -42.54 -0.94 -52.23
N GLU A 478 -42.41 -1.39 -50.98
CA GLU A 478 -43.14 -2.56 -50.49
C GLU A 478 -44.65 -2.32 -50.45
N ARG A 479 -45.09 -1.12 -50.09
CA ARG A 479 -46.51 -0.78 -50.01
C ARG A 479 -47.15 -0.83 -51.39
N HIS A 480 -46.47 -0.31 -52.41
CA HIS A 480 -46.94 -0.41 -53.80
C HIS A 480 -47.06 -1.89 -54.22
N PHE A 481 -45.99 -2.66 -54.02
CA PHE A 481 -45.96 -4.09 -54.34
C PHE A 481 -47.06 -4.90 -53.61
N LEU A 482 -47.22 -4.68 -52.31
CA LEU A 482 -48.23 -5.35 -51.48
C LEU A 482 -49.65 -4.98 -51.92
N GLN A 483 -49.91 -3.72 -52.28
CA GLN A 483 -51.22 -3.27 -52.78
C GLN A 483 -51.57 -3.88 -54.14
N ASP A 484 -50.62 -3.98 -55.05
CA ASP A 484 -50.83 -4.62 -56.35
C ASP A 484 -51.07 -6.12 -56.20
N THR A 485 -50.26 -6.78 -55.36
CA THR A 485 -50.43 -8.19 -54.99
C THR A 485 -51.82 -8.43 -54.35
N ARG A 486 -52.26 -7.53 -53.46
CA ARG A 486 -53.59 -7.58 -52.83
C ARG A 486 -54.72 -7.51 -53.86
N LYS A 487 -54.66 -6.55 -54.79
CA LYS A 487 -55.67 -6.39 -55.87
C LYS A 487 -55.73 -7.64 -56.75
N ALA A 488 -54.58 -8.21 -57.10
CA ALA A 488 -54.49 -9.41 -57.92
C ALA A 488 -55.05 -10.65 -57.21
N LEU A 489 -54.81 -10.81 -55.90
CA LEU A 489 -55.40 -11.91 -55.11
C LEU A 489 -56.91 -11.73 -54.89
N GLN A 490 -57.41 -10.50 -54.72
CA GLN A 490 -58.85 -10.22 -54.58
C GLN A 490 -59.62 -10.47 -55.88
N SER A 491 -59.05 -10.13 -57.04
CA SER A 491 -59.67 -10.40 -58.35
C SER A 491 -59.80 -11.91 -58.62
N ARG A 492 -58.84 -12.71 -58.14
CA ARG A 492 -58.87 -14.18 -58.18
C ARG A 492 -60.03 -14.77 -57.36
N ARG A 493 -60.39 -14.18 -56.21
CA ARG A 493 -61.53 -14.62 -55.38
C ARG A 493 -62.90 -14.39 -56.05
N ARG A 494 -63.00 -13.38 -56.92
CA ARG A 494 -64.27 -12.98 -57.59
C ARG A 494 -64.51 -13.65 -58.96
N SER A 495 -63.49 -14.18 -59.62
CA SER A 495 -63.57 -14.75 -60.97
C SER A 495 -64.01 -16.23 -61.00
N ARG A 496 -64.96 -16.63 -61.88
CA ARG A 496 -65.43 -18.02 -62.09
C ARG A 496 -64.88 -18.72 -63.37
N THR A 497 -64.03 -18.09 -64.19
CA THR A 497 -63.61 -18.59 -65.53
C THR A 497 -62.09 -18.79 -65.71
N ARG A 498 -61.67 -19.45 -66.82
CA ARG A 498 -60.29 -19.89 -67.18
C ARG A 498 -59.15 -18.86 -67.01
N ARG A 499 -59.45 -17.56 -66.81
CA ARG A 499 -58.46 -16.52 -66.45
C ARG A 499 -57.79 -16.71 -65.08
N ARG A 500 -58.22 -17.70 -64.27
CA ARG A 500 -57.61 -18.07 -62.97
C ARG A 500 -56.15 -18.53 -63.05
N LEU A 501 -55.75 -19.21 -64.12
CA LEU A 501 -54.39 -19.77 -64.27
C LEU A 501 -53.34 -18.68 -64.56
N PHE A 502 -53.65 -17.71 -65.41
CA PHE A 502 -52.74 -16.63 -65.80
C PHE A 502 -52.35 -15.72 -64.62
N TRP A 503 -53.34 -15.29 -63.83
CA TRP A 503 -53.09 -14.50 -62.62
C TRP A 503 -52.42 -15.29 -61.49
N ALA A 504 -52.66 -16.60 -61.40
CA ALA A 504 -51.96 -17.45 -60.44
C ALA A 504 -50.45 -17.49 -60.71
N VAL A 505 -50.04 -17.68 -61.97
CA VAL A 505 -48.62 -17.69 -62.35
C VAL A 505 -47.99 -16.30 -62.19
N ALA A 506 -48.68 -15.23 -62.59
CA ALA A 506 -48.15 -13.86 -62.49
C ALA A 506 -47.98 -13.37 -61.04
N VAL A 507 -48.92 -13.68 -60.14
CA VAL A 507 -48.83 -13.32 -58.72
C VAL A 507 -47.79 -14.17 -58.00
N ILE A 508 -47.72 -15.47 -58.28
CA ILE A 508 -46.68 -16.35 -57.73
C ILE A 508 -45.30 -15.92 -58.21
N ALA A 509 -45.14 -15.65 -59.51
CA ALA A 509 -43.88 -15.16 -60.06
C ALA A 509 -43.52 -13.79 -59.49
N GLY A 510 -44.48 -12.85 -59.39
CA GLY A 510 -44.25 -11.53 -58.81
C GLY A 510 -43.84 -11.57 -57.34
N VAL A 511 -44.49 -12.40 -56.52
CA VAL A 511 -44.13 -12.60 -55.09
C VAL A 511 -42.78 -13.30 -54.96
N VAL A 512 -42.52 -14.36 -55.72
CA VAL A 512 -41.24 -15.07 -55.65
C VAL A 512 -40.08 -14.19 -56.15
N ILE A 513 -40.27 -13.41 -57.22
CA ILE A 513 -39.27 -12.49 -57.76
C ILE A 513 -39.03 -11.32 -56.79
N PHE A 514 -40.08 -10.70 -56.25
CA PHE A 514 -39.93 -9.59 -55.31
C PHE A 514 -39.30 -10.04 -54.00
N VAL A 515 -39.70 -11.20 -53.45
CA VAL A 515 -39.08 -11.78 -52.25
C VAL A 515 -37.61 -12.13 -52.53
N ASN A 516 -37.26 -12.78 -53.65
CA ASN A 516 -35.85 -13.07 -53.96
C ASN A 516 -35.02 -11.81 -54.30
N ALA A 517 -35.62 -10.77 -54.88
CA ALA A 517 -34.95 -9.50 -55.20
C ALA A 517 -34.72 -8.64 -53.95
N ASN A 518 -35.59 -8.75 -52.95
CA ASN A 518 -35.49 -8.07 -51.65
C ASN A 518 -35.03 -8.98 -50.50
N SER A 519 -34.70 -10.24 -50.78
CA SER A 519 -33.98 -11.11 -49.84
C SER A 519 -32.68 -10.39 -49.50
N PRO A 520 -32.37 -10.18 -48.21
CA PRO A 520 -31.16 -9.49 -47.82
C PRO A 520 -29.96 -10.40 -48.15
N SER A 521 -29.40 -10.21 -49.35
CA SER A 521 -28.03 -10.63 -49.63
C SER A 521 -27.12 -9.81 -48.73
N GLY A 522 -26.77 -10.41 -47.59
CA GLY A 522 -25.73 -10.02 -46.63
C GLY A 522 -25.22 -8.58 -46.70
N ARG A 523 -26.06 -7.58 -46.38
CA ARG A 523 -25.55 -6.25 -46.03
C ARG A 523 -25.05 -6.29 -44.59
N ARG A 524 -23.74 -6.47 -44.44
CA ARG A 524 -23.02 -6.21 -43.19
C ARG A 524 -23.33 -4.79 -42.71
N PRO A 525 -23.80 -4.58 -41.47
CA PRO A 525 -23.63 -3.31 -40.80
C PRO A 525 -22.14 -3.13 -40.51
N SER A 526 -21.59 -2.00 -40.92
CA SER A 526 -20.26 -1.54 -40.51
C SER A 526 -20.29 -1.20 -39.03
N SER A 527 -19.84 -2.12 -38.19
CA SER A 527 -19.37 -1.81 -36.83
C SER A 527 -17.85 -1.62 -36.90
N SER A 528 -17.42 -0.37 -36.81
CA SER A 528 -16.05 0.02 -36.51
C SER A 528 -15.71 -0.42 -35.08
N GLY A 529 -14.97 -1.52 -34.97
CA GLY A 529 -14.17 -1.92 -33.81
C GLY A 529 -12.73 -2.17 -34.29
N PRO A 530 -11.72 -1.87 -33.47
CA PRO A 530 -10.35 -1.66 -33.94
C PRO A 530 -9.73 -2.94 -34.50
N SER A 531 -9.21 -2.82 -35.72
CA SER A 531 -8.34 -3.80 -36.36
C SER A 531 -7.01 -3.88 -35.63
N LEU A 532 -6.69 -5.06 -35.07
CA LEU A 532 -5.32 -5.44 -34.78
C LEU A 532 -4.60 -5.61 -36.12
N SER A 533 -3.80 -4.61 -36.49
CA SER A 533 -2.85 -4.71 -37.60
C SER A 533 -1.81 -5.78 -37.28
N ALA A 534 -1.95 -6.94 -37.90
CA ALA A 534 -0.84 -7.85 -38.12
C ALA A 534 0.01 -7.27 -39.26
N THR A 535 1.06 -6.53 -38.93
CA THR A 535 2.07 -6.15 -39.91
C THR A 535 2.94 -7.37 -40.18
N HIS A 536 2.76 -7.98 -41.36
CA HIS A 536 3.78 -8.80 -41.98
C HIS A 536 4.99 -7.91 -42.30
N THR A 537 6.09 -8.12 -41.60
CA THR A 537 7.41 -7.66 -42.05
C THR A 537 8.15 -8.85 -42.65
N GLN A 538 8.56 -8.67 -43.91
CA GLN A 538 9.36 -9.60 -44.70
C GLN A 538 10.66 -9.99 -44.00
N ALA A 539 11.06 -11.25 -44.17
CA ALA A 539 12.43 -11.70 -43.97
C ALA A 539 13.32 -11.26 -45.15
N PRO A 540 14.56 -10.82 -44.87
CA PRO A 540 15.72 -11.50 -45.47
C PRO A 540 16.96 -11.49 -44.53
N PRO A 541 18.13 -11.99 -44.98
CA PRO A 541 18.51 -13.36 -45.23
C PRO A 541 19.45 -13.92 -44.13
N VAL A 542 19.73 -15.23 -44.22
CA VAL A 542 20.65 -15.97 -43.34
C VAL A 542 22.12 -15.74 -43.74
N ALA A 543 22.96 -15.47 -42.73
CA ALA A 543 24.44 -15.62 -42.59
C ALA A 543 25.04 -14.32 -42.02
N SER A 544 25.79 -14.29 -40.91
CA SER A 544 26.83 -15.23 -40.47
C SER A 544 26.90 -15.33 -38.95
N LEU A 545 27.19 -16.53 -38.47
CA LEU A 545 27.57 -16.82 -37.08
C LEU A 545 28.87 -16.10 -36.72
N THR A 546 28.76 -15.13 -35.82
CA THR A 546 29.85 -14.80 -34.91
C THR A 546 29.29 -14.97 -33.50
N THR A 547 29.52 -16.14 -32.92
CA THR A 547 29.30 -16.41 -31.50
C THR A 547 30.25 -15.53 -30.69
N THR A 548 29.84 -14.31 -30.38
CA THR A 548 30.38 -13.56 -29.25
C THR A 548 29.63 -14.02 -28.00
N ARG A 549 30.37 -14.49 -26.98
CA ARG A 549 29.81 -14.78 -25.67
C ARG A 549 29.04 -13.57 -25.15
N ASP A 550 27.76 -13.77 -24.81
CA ASP A 550 26.79 -12.72 -24.45
C ASP A 550 26.74 -12.51 -22.91
N ASP A 551 27.85 -12.02 -22.35
CA ASP A 551 28.07 -11.95 -20.89
C ASP A 551 27.88 -10.53 -20.29
N GLY A 552 27.36 -9.56 -21.05
CA GLY A 552 27.30 -8.14 -20.63
C GLY A 552 25.94 -7.66 -20.11
N GLU A 553 25.94 -6.63 -19.26
CA GLU A 553 24.76 -5.82 -18.88
C GLU A 553 24.49 -4.72 -19.93
N GLU A 554 23.23 -4.32 -20.06
CA GLU A 554 22.82 -3.20 -20.92
C GLU A 554 21.71 -2.41 -20.24
N ALA A 555 21.89 -1.09 -20.06
CA ALA A 555 20.88 -0.27 -19.38
C ALA A 555 19.59 -0.15 -20.23
N PRO A 556 18.39 -0.44 -19.69
CA PRO A 556 17.15 -0.22 -20.40
C PRO A 556 16.90 1.28 -20.67
N PRO A 557 16.23 1.63 -21.77
CA PRO A 557 15.69 2.97 -21.97
C PRO A 557 14.60 3.27 -20.92
N VAL A 558 14.43 4.54 -20.56
CA VAL A 558 13.37 5.01 -19.67
C VAL A 558 12.02 4.96 -20.39
N GLY A 559 10.99 4.38 -19.79
CA GLY A 559 9.65 4.29 -20.36
C GLY A 559 8.76 3.23 -19.70
N THR A 560 7.55 3.04 -20.21
CA THR A 560 6.57 2.04 -19.71
C THR A 560 6.19 1.06 -20.80
N GLY A 561 5.98 -0.23 -20.46
CA GLY A 561 5.44 -1.23 -21.38
C GLY A 561 6.42 -1.78 -22.42
N LEU A 562 7.73 -1.53 -22.25
CA LEU A 562 8.77 -2.09 -23.12
C LEU A 562 9.00 -3.57 -22.80
N VAL A 563 9.46 -4.34 -23.79
CA VAL A 563 9.88 -5.73 -23.61
C VAL A 563 11.40 -5.77 -23.49
N LEU A 564 11.92 -6.13 -22.31
CA LEU A 564 13.36 -6.11 -22.05
C LEU A 564 14.07 -7.32 -22.64
N SER A 565 15.29 -7.10 -23.17
CA SER A 565 16.22 -8.16 -23.56
C SER A 565 16.85 -8.83 -22.34
N LYS A 566 17.45 -10.02 -22.50
CA LYS A 566 18.15 -10.72 -21.41
C LYS A 566 19.27 -9.86 -20.77
N ARG A 567 19.99 -9.07 -21.57
CA ARG A 567 21.04 -8.14 -21.08
C ARG A 567 20.48 -6.97 -20.27
N GLN A 568 19.30 -6.49 -20.65
CA GLN A 568 18.54 -5.44 -19.93
C GLN A 568 17.94 -5.96 -18.63
N ILE A 569 17.45 -7.20 -18.63
CA ILE A 569 17.02 -7.90 -17.41
C ILE A 569 18.22 -8.08 -16.47
N ARG A 570 19.38 -8.46 -17.00
CA ARG A 570 20.64 -8.58 -16.22
C ARG A 570 21.02 -7.26 -15.55
N TYR A 571 20.95 -6.13 -16.27
CA TYR A 571 21.14 -4.80 -15.66
C TYR A 571 20.16 -4.55 -14.50
N CYS A 572 18.86 -4.77 -14.69
CA CYS A 572 17.87 -4.50 -13.65
C CYS A 572 18.05 -5.36 -12.40
N VAL A 573 18.34 -6.65 -12.57
CA VAL A 573 18.59 -7.57 -11.45
C VAL A 573 19.90 -7.21 -10.74
N TYR A 574 20.99 -7.01 -11.48
CA TYR A 574 22.31 -6.74 -10.89
C TYR A 574 22.37 -5.36 -10.24
N GLN A 575 21.71 -4.35 -10.83
CA GLN A 575 21.61 -3.03 -10.23
C GLN A 575 20.79 -3.06 -8.92
N SER A 576 19.78 -3.92 -8.81
CA SER A 576 19.04 -4.12 -7.55
C SER A 576 19.97 -4.67 -6.46
N GLU A 577 20.74 -5.72 -6.77
CA GLU A 577 21.73 -6.30 -5.85
C GLU A 577 22.80 -5.28 -5.42
N ARG A 578 23.31 -4.47 -6.35
CA ARG A 578 24.27 -3.39 -6.02
C ARG A 578 23.66 -2.36 -5.09
N LEU A 579 22.41 -1.95 -5.31
CA LEU A 579 21.72 -0.96 -4.50
C LEU A 579 21.34 -1.50 -3.12
N ASP A 580 21.04 -2.78 -3.01
CA ASP A 580 20.83 -3.45 -1.72
C ASP A 580 22.13 -3.47 -0.91
N VAL A 581 23.27 -3.82 -1.53
CA VAL A 581 24.57 -3.75 -0.83
C VAL A 581 24.94 -2.31 -0.46
N LEU A 582 24.64 -1.32 -1.33
CA LEU A 582 24.89 0.09 -1.05
C LEU A 582 24.12 0.61 0.16
N ARG A 583 22.89 0.11 0.36
CA ARG A 583 22.00 0.50 1.45
C ARG A 583 22.61 0.21 2.82
N ASP A 584 23.39 -0.85 2.92
CA ASP A 584 24.04 -1.29 4.17
C ASP A 584 25.39 -0.61 4.44
N LEU A 585 25.89 0.19 3.50
CA LEU A 585 27.13 0.95 3.67
C LEU A 585 26.86 2.27 4.42
N PRO A 586 27.78 2.71 5.30
CA PRO A 586 27.64 3.97 6.01
C PRO A 586 27.74 5.15 5.03
N MET A 587 26.66 5.93 4.95
CA MET A 587 26.52 7.10 4.07
C MET A 587 26.17 8.36 4.87
N SER A 588 26.67 9.50 4.39
CA SER A 588 26.29 10.85 4.84
C SER A 588 25.05 11.35 4.08
N ASN A 589 24.36 12.37 4.59
CA ASN A 589 23.13 12.89 3.97
C ASN A 589 23.26 13.27 2.48
N PRO A 590 24.37 13.89 2.00
CA PRO A 590 24.56 14.14 0.57
C PRO A 590 24.78 12.87 -0.27
N GLU A 591 25.33 11.81 0.32
CA GLU A 591 25.48 10.50 -0.34
C GLU A 591 24.14 9.78 -0.39
N ILE A 592 23.29 9.95 0.62
CA ILE A 592 21.91 9.46 0.64
C ILE A 592 21.07 10.11 -0.48
N ASP A 593 21.23 11.40 -0.75
CA ASP A 593 20.55 12.07 -1.87
C ASP A 593 20.94 11.45 -3.23
N ARG A 594 22.22 11.09 -3.39
CA ARG A 594 22.72 10.42 -4.61
C ARG A 594 22.26 8.98 -4.70
N PHE A 595 22.17 8.27 -3.58
CA PHE A 595 21.56 6.95 -3.50
C PHE A 595 20.09 6.99 -3.90
N ASN A 596 19.32 7.96 -3.39
CA ASN A 596 17.92 8.16 -3.75
C ASN A 596 17.76 8.48 -5.24
N ALA A 597 18.67 9.28 -5.82
CA ALA A 597 18.67 9.52 -7.26
C ALA A 597 18.89 8.25 -8.09
N LEU A 598 19.78 7.34 -7.66
CA LEU A 598 19.96 6.04 -8.32
C LEU A 598 18.72 5.14 -8.20
N ILE A 599 18.03 5.17 -7.06
CA ILE A 599 16.76 4.43 -6.88
C ILE A 599 15.70 4.98 -7.83
N VAL A 600 15.57 6.30 -7.95
CA VAL A 600 14.64 6.94 -8.90
C VAL A 600 14.98 6.55 -10.34
N GLU A 601 16.25 6.60 -10.73
CA GLU A 601 16.69 6.17 -12.06
C GLU A 601 16.39 4.69 -12.31
N GLN A 602 16.63 3.82 -11.33
CA GLN A 602 16.33 2.40 -11.44
C GLN A 602 14.82 2.18 -11.62
N ASN A 603 13.98 2.84 -10.83
CA ASN A 603 12.53 2.71 -10.92
C ASN A 603 12.03 3.14 -12.31
N GLN A 604 12.57 4.23 -12.87
CA GLN A 604 12.24 4.70 -14.21
C GLN A 604 12.61 3.72 -15.33
N ARG A 605 13.57 2.82 -15.09
CA ARG A 605 14.11 1.87 -16.09
C ARG A 605 13.74 0.40 -15.86
N CYS A 606 13.32 0.04 -14.64
CA CYS A 606 13.09 -1.35 -14.24
C CYS A 606 11.73 -1.63 -13.57
N ALA A 607 10.91 -0.63 -13.23
CA ALA A 607 9.64 -0.85 -12.51
C ALA A 607 8.45 -1.33 -13.36
N ASN A 608 8.33 -0.94 -14.64
CA ASN A 608 7.14 -1.21 -15.47
C ASN A 608 7.47 -1.77 -16.86
N PHE A 609 7.94 -3.02 -16.89
CA PHE A 609 8.42 -3.68 -18.10
C PHE A 609 7.94 -5.13 -18.22
N ARG A 610 7.84 -5.61 -19.46
CA ARG A 610 7.52 -7.00 -19.78
C ARG A 610 8.81 -7.76 -20.10
N TYR A 611 8.88 -9.01 -19.72
CA TYR A 611 10.02 -9.89 -20.01
C TYR A 611 9.55 -11.32 -20.22
N ARG A 612 10.40 -12.15 -20.83
CA ARG A 612 10.16 -13.60 -20.91
C ARG A 612 10.60 -14.23 -19.57
N GLY A 613 9.73 -15.04 -18.97
CA GLY A 613 10.01 -15.67 -17.67
C GLY A 613 11.29 -16.52 -17.65
N SER A 614 11.61 -17.20 -18.75
CA SER A 614 12.84 -17.98 -18.90
C SER A 614 14.13 -17.14 -18.82
N ASP A 615 14.08 -15.90 -19.32
CA ASP A 615 15.24 -15.01 -19.32
C ASP A 615 15.48 -14.43 -17.92
N LEU A 616 14.41 -14.06 -17.20
CA LEU A 616 14.50 -13.61 -15.82
C LEU A 616 15.04 -14.72 -14.91
N GLN A 617 14.48 -15.93 -14.99
CA GLN A 617 14.91 -17.06 -14.17
C GLN A 617 16.38 -17.42 -14.42
N SER A 618 16.81 -17.38 -15.69
CA SER A 618 18.21 -17.60 -16.04
C SER A 618 19.13 -16.54 -15.44
N VAL A 619 18.75 -15.25 -15.45
CA VAL A 619 19.56 -14.15 -14.90
C VAL A 619 19.58 -14.20 -13.37
N GLN A 620 18.47 -14.50 -12.72
CA GLN A 620 18.39 -14.65 -11.26
C GLN A 620 19.31 -15.77 -10.77
N ALA A 621 19.44 -16.87 -11.53
CA ALA A 621 20.35 -17.96 -11.21
C ALA A 621 21.85 -17.56 -11.27
N GLU A 622 22.21 -16.46 -11.94
CA GLU A 622 23.58 -15.94 -12.00
C GLU A 622 23.97 -15.16 -10.72
N THR A 623 23.00 -14.60 -10.00
CA THR A 623 23.22 -13.70 -8.84
C THR A 623 24.06 -14.31 -7.71
N PRO A 624 23.91 -15.59 -7.31
CA PRO A 624 24.67 -16.13 -6.19
C PRO A 624 26.18 -16.16 -6.46
N GLN A 625 26.57 -16.32 -7.73
CA GLN A 625 27.97 -16.38 -8.18
C GLN A 625 28.62 -15.00 -8.30
N GLN A 626 27.82 -13.93 -8.36
CA GLN A 626 28.27 -12.54 -8.58
C GLN A 626 28.26 -11.66 -7.32
N ARG A 627 27.88 -12.19 -6.15
CA ARG A 627 27.72 -11.41 -4.90
C ARG A 627 28.95 -10.56 -4.52
N LEU A 628 30.16 -11.11 -4.66
CA LEU A 628 31.40 -10.36 -4.38
C LEU A 628 31.63 -9.23 -5.38
N THR A 629 31.25 -9.43 -6.65
CA THR A 629 31.30 -8.40 -7.69
C THR A 629 30.35 -7.26 -7.35
N PHE A 630 29.10 -7.56 -6.96
CA PHE A 630 28.11 -6.54 -6.60
C PHE A 630 28.57 -5.69 -5.41
N ARG A 631 29.15 -6.32 -4.38
CA ARG A 631 29.71 -5.58 -3.24
C ARG A 631 30.83 -4.64 -3.65
N ARG A 632 31.77 -5.10 -4.47
CA ARG A 632 32.87 -4.27 -4.98
C ARG A 632 32.35 -3.11 -5.85
N ASP A 633 31.34 -3.36 -6.68
CA ASP A 633 30.75 -2.34 -7.53
C ASP A 633 29.98 -1.29 -6.69
N ALA A 634 29.27 -1.73 -5.65
CA ALA A 634 28.59 -0.85 -4.71
C ALA A 634 29.57 0.08 -3.96
N GLU A 635 30.68 -0.47 -3.47
CA GLU A 635 31.74 0.31 -2.83
C GLU A 635 32.37 1.34 -3.79
N LYS A 636 32.53 1.00 -5.08
CA LYS A 636 33.00 1.95 -6.10
C LYS A 636 32.00 3.06 -6.40
N ILE A 637 30.71 2.73 -6.48
CA ILE A 637 29.63 3.72 -6.66
C ILE A 637 29.66 4.72 -5.50
N LEU A 638 29.73 4.23 -4.25
CA LEU A 638 29.83 5.09 -3.08
C LEU A 638 31.11 5.93 -3.08
N ALA A 639 32.26 5.33 -3.44
CA ALA A 639 33.52 6.06 -3.56
C ALA A 639 33.48 7.16 -4.62
N SER A 640 32.74 6.97 -5.71
CA SER A 640 32.58 7.98 -6.78
C SER A 640 31.81 9.22 -6.33
N TRP A 641 31.08 9.13 -5.22
CA TRP A 641 30.33 10.25 -4.67
C TRP A 641 31.16 11.15 -3.77
N ARG A 642 32.28 10.62 -3.29
CA ARG A 642 33.19 11.34 -2.41
C ARG A 642 34.15 12.19 -3.23
N PRO A 643 34.40 13.45 -2.85
CA PRO A 643 35.46 14.22 -3.46
C PRO A 643 36.80 13.49 -3.28
N ALA A 644 37.64 13.49 -4.31
CA ALA A 644 38.96 12.86 -4.22
C ALA A 644 39.74 13.42 -3.02
N PRO A 645 40.42 12.59 -2.22
CA PRO A 645 41.22 13.09 -1.11
C PRO A 645 42.29 14.04 -1.66
N SER A 646 42.27 15.29 -1.22
CA SER A 646 43.33 16.24 -1.50
C SER A 646 44.65 15.68 -0.93
N PRO A 647 45.77 15.74 -1.68
CA PRO A 647 47.06 15.28 -1.18
C PRO A 647 47.41 16.03 0.11
N PRO A 648 48.11 15.38 1.07
CA PRO A 648 48.40 15.99 2.35
C PRO A 648 49.28 17.22 2.16
N VAL A 649 48.71 18.40 2.41
CA VAL A 649 49.46 19.64 2.48
C VAL A 649 50.23 19.63 3.81
N TYR A 650 51.53 19.37 3.73
CA TYR A 650 52.45 19.60 4.84
C TYR A 650 52.50 21.10 5.11
N ARG A 651 52.01 21.54 6.28
CA ARG A 651 52.08 22.93 6.70
C ARG A 651 53.03 23.05 7.91
N PRO A 652 54.22 23.66 7.75
CA PRO A 652 55.01 24.12 8.88
C PRO A 652 54.29 25.29 9.58
N THR A 653 54.36 25.28 10.89
CA THR A 653 53.90 26.33 11.81
C THR A 653 54.76 27.58 11.68
N GLU A 654 54.15 28.77 11.56
CA GLU A 654 54.66 30.03 12.13
C GLU A 654 53.51 31.04 12.35
N PRO A 655 53.69 32.04 13.24
CA PRO A 655 52.62 32.63 14.04
C PRO A 655 52.22 34.07 13.64
N THR A 656 51.01 34.44 14.09
CA THR A 656 50.53 35.79 14.47
C THR A 656 50.80 36.98 13.53
N SER A 657 49.73 37.51 12.92
CA SER A 657 49.27 38.91 13.07
C SER A 657 48.41 39.37 11.87
N ALA A 658 47.19 39.84 12.15
CA ALA A 658 46.54 41.03 11.60
C ALA A 658 45.01 40.84 11.41
N LEU A 659 44.28 41.90 11.78
CA LEU A 659 42.83 42.04 11.89
C LEU A 659 42.02 41.75 10.60
N PRO A 660 40.71 41.46 10.74
CA PRO A 660 39.83 41.15 9.61
C PRO A 660 39.44 42.42 8.85
N SER A 661 39.57 42.38 7.52
CA SER A 661 38.78 43.24 6.64
C SER A 661 37.51 42.49 6.24
N GLU A 662 36.40 42.90 6.85
CA GLU A 662 35.06 42.54 6.41
C GLU A 662 34.87 42.96 4.95
N THR A 663 34.56 41.99 4.09
CA THR A 663 33.81 42.25 2.87
C THR A 663 32.60 41.33 2.93
N SER A 664 31.46 41.93 3.27
CA SER A 664 30.19 41.26 3.50
C SER A 664 29.70 40.54 2.23
N ALA A 665 29.85 39.23 2.18
CA ALA A 665 28.88 38.39 1.48
C ALA A 665 27.68 38.28 2.43
N ARG A 666 26.54 38.91 2.10
CA ARG A 666 25.31 38.64 2.83
C ARG A 666 25.05 37.13 2.78
N PRO A 667 24.85 36.45 3.92
CA PRO A 667 24.52 35.05 3.90
C PRO A 667 23.19 34.87 3.16
N THR A 668 23.19 33.91 2.24
CA THR A 668 22.01 33.40 1.54
C THR A 668 21.00 32.96 2.60
N LEU A 669 19.77 33.45 2.50
CA LEU A 669 18.66 33.15 3.43
C LEU A 669 18.47 31.62 3.53
N ASP A 670 18.66 31.04 4.72
CA ASP A 670 18.47 29.60 4.92
C ASP A 670 17.01 29.29 5.28
N LEU A 671 16.28 28.67 4.34
CA LEU A 671 14.89 28.27 4.54
C LEU A 671 14.69 27.16 5.57
N ARG A 672 15.76 26.49 6.02
CA ARG A 672 15.71 25.51 7.11
C ARG A 672 15.66 26.18 8.48
N THR A 673 16.04 27.46 8.55
CA THR A 673 15.90 28.25 9.77
C THR A 673 14.52 28.87 9.83
N ARG A 674 13.95 28.94 11.03
CA ARG A 674 12.64 29.55 11.26
C ARG A 674 12.60 31.00 10.75
N GLU A 675 13.67 31.74 10.98
CA GLU A 675 13.81 33.15 10.56
C GLU A 675 13.86 33.30 9.03
N GLY A 676 14.61 32.43 8.34
CA GLY A 676 14.68 32.42 6.88
C GLY A 676 13.37 31.99 6.23
N ALA A 677 12.70 30.97 6.76
CA ALA A 677 11.40 30.55 6.29
C ALA A 677 10.33 31.64 6.46
N ILE A 678 10.29 32.32 7.61
CA ILE A 678 9.38 33.46 7.85
C ILE A 678 9.60 34.56 6.82
N ALA A 679 10.86 34.94 6.56
CA ALA A 679 11.18 36.00 5.61
C ALA A 679 10.73 35.66 4.18
N ALA A 680 10.98 34.44 3.72
CA ALA A 680 10.57 33.98 2.38
C ALA A 680 9.04 33.80 2.26
N GLN A 681 8.38 33.22 3.27
CA GLN A 681 6.91 33.09 3.32
C GLN A 681 6.21 34.46 3.32
N THR A 682 6.74 35.42 4.08
CA THR A 682 6.24 36.81 4.11
C THR A 682 6.28 37.41 2.72
N ARG A 683 7.42 37.28 2.03
CA ARG A 683 7.59 37.88 0.72
C ARG A 683 6.73 37.21 -0.36
N LEU A 684 6.63 35.88 -0.34
CA LEU A 684 5.74 35.15 -1.25
C LEU A 684 4.26 35.52 -1.04
N ARG A 685 3.85 35.83 0.20
CA ARG A 685 2.48 36.29 0.50
C ARG A 685 2.23 37.71 0.00
N GLU A 686 3.16 38.63 0.21
CA GLU A 686 3.06 40.00 -0.32
C GLU A 686 2.92 40.02 -1.84
N LEU A 687 3.61 39.10 -2.52
CA LEU A 687 3.56 38.94 -3.98
C LEU A 687 2.36 38.12 -4.48
N GLY A 688 1.50 37.63 -3.56
CA GLY A 688 0.25 36.92 -3.88
C GLY A 688 0.40 35.42 -4.17
N TYR A 689 1.59 34.83 -3.98
CA TYR A 689 1.86 33.41 -4.26
C TYR A 689 1.58 32.49 -3.08
N TYR A 690 1.57 33.01 -1.85
CA TYR A 690 1.38 32.23 -0.63
C TYR A 690 0.16 32.72 0.15
N SER A 691 -0.78 31.82 0.47
CA SER A 691 -2.02 32.12 1.21
C SER A 691 -2.09 31.48 2.61
N GLY A 692 -1.04 30.77 3.02
CA GLY A 692 -0.95 30.10 4.32
C GLY A 692 -0.52 31.00 5.49
N ALA A 693 -0.48 30.42 6.69
CA ALA A 693 0.11 31.08 7.86
C ALA A 693 1.63 31.24 7.69
N ILE A 694 2.18 32.34 8.22
CA ILE A 694 3.64 32.56 8.30
C ILE A 694 4.08 32.03 9.66
N ASP A 695 4.41 30.75 9.70
CA ASP A 695 4.78 30.00 10.90
C ASP A 695 6.29 29.74 11.02
N GLY A 696 7.03 29.97 9.93
CA GLY A 696 8.46 29.67 9.84
C GLY A 696 8.77 28.20 9.61
N SER A 697 7.79 27.41 9.19
CA SER A 697 7.97 26.01 8.77
C SER A 697 7.93 25.92 7.24
N TRP A 698 9.05 25.50 6.62
CA TRP A 698 9.12 25.36 5.16
C TRP A 698 8.51 24.03 4.70
N GLY A 699 7.18 24.03 4.52
CA GLY A 699 6.40 22.86 4.13
C GLY A 699 5.91 22.84 2.66
N PRO A 700 5.12 21.84 2.26
CA PRO A 700 4.64 21.67 0.88
C PRO A 700 3.87 22.88 0.31
N SER A 701 3.17 23.64 1.16
CA SER A 701 2.49 24.88 0.76
C SER A 701 3.49 26.00 0.41
N SER A 702 4.60 26.12 1.16
CA SER A 702 5.69 27.08 0.89
C SER A 702 6.48 26.67 -0.34
N SER A 703 6.82 25.38 -0.51
CA SER A 703 7.48 24.87 -1.72
C SER A 703 6.64 25.09 -2.98
N ARG A 704 5.32 24.86 -2.92
CA ARG A 704 4.41 25.11 -4.04
C ARG A 704 4.33 26.59 -4.39
N ALA A 705 4.24 27.47 -3.39
CA ALA A 705 4.26 28.92 -3.59
C ALA A 705 5.58 29.40 -4.21
N LEU A 706 6.72 28.85 -3.76
CA LEU A 706 8.04 29.14 -4.34
C LEU A 706 8.13 28.68 -5.80
N LYS A 707 7.62 27.48 -6.11
CA LYS A 707 7.58 26.95 -7.48
C LYS A 707 6.73 27.84 -8.39
N SER A 708 5.53 28.23 -7.96
CA SER A 708 4.68 29.15 -8.73
C SER A 708 5.30 30.54 -8.92
N PHE A 709 6.01 31.06 -7.92
CA PHE A 709 6.80 32.28 -8.06
C PHE A 709 7.90 32.13 -9.11
N LYS A 710 8.65 31.02 -9.06
CA LYS A 710 9.72 30.71 -10.03
C LYS A 710 9.18 30.58 -11.45
N GLU A 711 8.07 29.87 -11.64
CA GLU A 711 7.38 29.72 -12.93
C GLU A 711 7.00 31.09 -13.52
N ASN A 712 6.41 31.99 -12.71
CA ASN A 712 5.98 33.31 -13.16
C ASN A 712 7.13 34.33 -13.34
N ASN A 713 8.33 34.03 -12.85
CA ASN A 713 9.52 34.89 -12.98
C ASN A 713 10.58 34.29 -13.92
N SER A 714 10.20 33.31 -14.75
CA SER A 714 11.10 32.63 -15.70
C SER A 714 12.33 31.99 -15.05
N LEU A 715 12.20 31.55 -13.79
CA LEU A 715 13.22 30.78 -13.07
C LEU A 715 12.92 29.28 -13.20
N LEU A 716 13.94 28.44 -12.99
CA LEU A 716 13.79 26.99 -13.07
C LEU A 716 12.75 26.51 -12.03
N PRO A 717 11.64 25.85 -12.42
CA PRO A 717 10.50 25.59 -11.55
C PRO A 717 10.70 24.34 -10.68
N ASN A 718 11.75 24.39 -9.87
CA ASN A 718 12.11 23.37 -8.89
C ASN A 718 11.90 23.90 -7.46
N GLU A 719 11.99 23.01 -6.48
CA GLU A 719 11.79 23.34 -5.07
C GLU A 719 13.07 23.81 -4.35
N GLN A 720 14.16 23.98 -5.09
CA GLN A 720 15.45 24.38 -4.52
C GLN A 720 15.47 25.88 -4.22
N TRP A 721 16.05 26.28 -3.09
CA TRP A 721 16.40 27.68 -2.84
C TRP A 721 17.82 27.94 -3.35
N ASP A 722 17.97 28.89 -4.26
CA ASP A 722 19.24 29.25 -4.87
C ASP A 722 19.45 30.78 -4.84
N ALA A 723 20.68 31.21 -5.07
CA ALA A 723 21.04 32.63 -4.98
C ALA A 723 20.36 33.51 -6.04
N GLU A 724 19.82 32.93 -7.12
CA GLU A 724 19.07 33.65 -8.15
C GLU A 724 17.63 33.90 -7.71
N THR A 725 17.01 32.87 -7.14
CA THR A 725 15.69 32.89 -6.51
C THR A 725 15.64 33.86 -5.35
N GLU A 726 16.66 33.85 -4.49
CA GLU A 726 16.75 34.78 -3.37
C GLU A 726 16.81 36.23 -3.83
N ARG A 727 17.65 36.52 -4.84
CA ARG A 727 17.76 37.84 -5.43
C ARG A 727 16.46 38.29 -6.10
N ALA A 728 15.76 37.38 -6.76
CA ALA A 728 14.48 37.69 -7.41
C ALA A 728 13.37 37.93 -6.40
N LEU A 729 13.26 37.09 -5.37
CA LEU A 729 12.18 37.15 -4.38
C LEU A 729 12.34 38.35 -3.44
N LEU A 730 13.56 38.59 -2.94
CA LEU A 730 13.86 39.64 -1.96
C LEU A 730 14.16 41.01 -2.60
N ARG A 731 14.03 41.15 -3.93
CA ARG A 731 14.13 42.45 -4.61
C ARG A 731 12.95 43.32 -4.17
N LYS A 732 13.24 44.51 -3.62
CA LYS A 732 12.21 45.51 -3.32
C LYS A 732 11.68 46.14 -4.59
#